data_AF-A0A7V7DZM4-F1
#
_entry.id   AF-A0A7V7DZM4-F1
#
_cell.length_a   1.000
_cell.length_b   1.000
_cell.length_c   1.000
_cell.angle_alpha   90.00
_cell.angle_beta   90.00
_cell.angle_gamma   90.00
#
_symmetry.space_group_name_H-M   'P 1'
#
loop_
_entity.id
_entity.type
_entity.pdbx_description
1 polymer ?
#
loop_
_entity_poly.entity_id
_entity_poly.type
_entity_poly.pdbx_seq_one_letter_code
_entity_poly.pdbx_strand_id
1 'polypeptide(L)'
;MNNHKTILTLMLAALLMSGCNYSFTDGQKERVEKAELSQGDIVIGVVDTSVNQSFFMKGVNLAVNIINEKGGLLGRKVKIIAFDDKGDIDTGQRIARQLSKNQDVIAVIGHLLSSVAVPASITYIQNGILFISPGATNPLLTAPQSPYVFRNIPTDSEIGFQLADFAKTSGFKSIAVFYQRDADMKALTDRFQEQAGENGISVVATRSFFKWQNDFRDILSELKNQYKFDCIFIAGILPSPADIIKQARDMGITAPVLGPDGLDSPSLLTIAGKAAEGTVVATVFNPKYPGKATQEFIDRFQTEYGFEPDTGAAQGYDAVSVLSHAIDEAGSVVPIVVGATLRYLKNWEGVTGPYSFNTKGDIDGKSIYFKQVQDGKFAFLKSEDRMQASLFDYVEGFTLRLPMERPIPTIDPGLTVEKVSIEITEQLFMGLTDLDKETYKAVPELATHWEAGNSGRKFTFFLRNDVKWTDGKPVTAHDVVWGIRRNIDPKTKSPGWYMLQIIKNAEAIYKGRIKDMTQLGVRALDDYTVEFELEYAASFFPTITGIWAYYPLPKEAIEKYGEQWTDPDKIVTNGSYKLALWEKGVGMILVKNPDYCQADSVSIPEIRYFIIPQGNLGLVMYENNELDIMGSGYSQIPSEDIPDIKANPVLSKEYSLKPQFCTYAYAFNTQREPVDHPLVRKAIAAAVDRHFMIDVLAGGDLQIATTFTTPPIFGAVDPKAGIGIQFNPVQARKWLAEAGYPDGKDFPDITLLYSASEKNTKFARAIKASLAHFLNIDLKLQEKRWEDFNQVITKNNPPHLFLLDWCADYPDAHNFLNEVFKPSKPLYRFGWNDPRFEDLMVMAEKELNPLKRKNLYRKAEKILCEDEAIVIPIYFDTAHCLVKPRIGGWYHMGIGGQHIRNWHLLAK
;
A
#
# COMPACT_ATOMS: atom_id res chain seq x y z
N MET A 1 -22.41 -25.40 7.26
CA MET A 1 -22.46 -23.95 7.57
C MET A 1 -23.85 -23.30 7.45
N ASN A 2 -24.83 -23.86 6.72
CA ASN A 2 -26.15 -23.21 6.54
C ASN A 2 -27.04 -23.12 7.80
N ASN A 3 -27.02 -24.09 8.71
CA ASN A 3 -27.93 -24.08 9.87
C ASN A 3 -27.59 -23.02 10.94
N HIS A 4 -26.33 -22.57 11.02
CA HIS A 4 -25.94 -21.53 12.01
C HIS A 4 -26.35 -20.12 11.59
N LYS A 5 -26.38 -19.82 10.28
CA LYS A 5 -26.89 -18.54 9.79
C LYS A 5 -28.40 -18.41 10.03
N THR A 6 -29.18 -19.45 9.70
CA THR A 6 -30.64 -19.44 9.89
C THR A 6 -31.07 -19.26 11.35
N ILE A 7 -30.36 -19.87 12.30
CA ILE A 7 -30.65 -19.74 13.74
C ILE A 7 -30.29 -18.34 14.27
N LEU A 8 -29.20 -17.73 13.78
CA LEU A 8 -28.82 -16.38 14.16
C LEU A 8 -29.79 -15.33 13.59
N THR A 9 -30.28 -15.52 12.36
CA THR A 9 -31.30 -14.66 11.73
C THR A 9 -32.66 -14.75 12.45
N LEU A 10 -33.08 -15.95 12.87
CA LEU A 10 -34.30 -16.15 13.66
C LEU A 10 -34.18 -15.52 15.07
N MET A 11 -33.00 -15.57 15.69
CA MET A 11 -32.76 -14.89 16.98
C MET A 11 -32.74 -13.37 16.82
N LEU A 12 -32.16 -12.81 15.75
CA LEU A 12 -32.15 -11.37 15.51
C LEU A 12 -33.56 -10.83 15.21
N ALA A 13 -34.36 -11.57 14.44
CA ALA A 13 -35.77 -11.24 14.19
C ALA A 13 -36.61 -11.30 15.47
N ALA A 14 -36.39 -12.30 16.33
CA ALA A 14 -37.06 -12.41 17.63
C ALA A 14 -36.61 -11.32 18.63
N LEU A 15 -35.35 -10.89 18.60
CA LEU A 15 -34.81 -9.80 19.41
C LEU A 15 -35.31 -8.42 18.94
N LEU A 16 -35.47 -8.21 17.64
CA LEU A 16 -36.06 -6.98 17.08
C LEU A 16 -37.57 -6.88 17.35
N MET A 17 -38.28 -8.01 17.39
CA MET A 17 -39.70 -8.04 17.77
C MET A 17 -39.95 -7.85 19.29
N SER A 18 -38.94 -8.07 20.14
CA SER A 18 -39.06 -7.99 21.60
C SER A 18 -38.45 -6.73 22.22
N GLY A 19 -37.56 -6.04 21.51
CA GLY A 19 -36.80 -4.89 22.02
C GLY A 19 -37.37 -3.49 21.74
N CYS A 20 -38.37 -3.35 20.86
CA CYS A 20 -39.04 -2.08 20.58
C CYS A 20 -40.54 -2.33 20.39
N ASN A 21 -41.38 -1.66 21.17
CA ASN A 21 -42.84 -1.66 21.03
C ASN A 21 -43.29 -0.98 19.71
N TYR A 22 -42.99 -1.56 18.55
CA TYR A 22 -43.58 -1.17 17.28
C TYR A 22 -44.91 -1.91 17.10
N SER A 23 -46.00 -1.23 17.43
CA SER A 23 -47.35 -1.69 17.07
C SER A 23 -47.52 -1.61 15.55
N PHE A 24 -47.33 -2.72 14.85
CA PHE A 24 -47.61 -2.81 13.42
C PHE A 24 -49.09 -2.54 13.11
N THR A 25 -49.38 -1.72 12.11
CA THR A 25 -50.73 -1.61 11.54
C THR A 25 -51.14 -2.93 10.87
N ASP A 26 -52.43 -3.19 10.71
CA ASP A 26 -52.91 -4.42 10.06
C ASP A 26 -52.34 -4.56 8.63
N GLY A 27 -52.17 -3.43 7.93
CA GLY A 27 -51.54 -3.40 6.61
C GLY A 27 -50.04 -3.77 6.63
N GLN A 28 -49.30 -3.41 7.67
CA GLN A 28 -47.90 -3.80 7.84
C GLN A 28 -47.75 -5.29 8.13
N LYS A 29 -48.64 -5.85 8.98
CA LYS A 29 -48.63 -7.29 9.30
C LYS A 29 -48.89 -8.12 8.05
N GLU A 30 -49.90 -7.76 7.26
CA GLU A 30 -50.23 -8.46 6.01
C GLU A 30 -49.06 -8.42 5.01
N ARG A 31 -48.33 -7.30 4.92
CA ARG A 31 -47.15 -7.17 4.07
C ARG A 31 -46.01 -8.09 4.52
N VAL A 32 -45.75 -8.16 5.82
CA VAL A 32 -44.72 -9.06 6.38
C VAL A 32 -45.10 -10.52 6.12
N GLU A 33 -46.34 -10.91 6.41
CA GLU A 33 -46.84 -12.28 6.16
C GLU A 33 -46.72 -12.65 4.68
N LYS A 34 -47.09 -11.76 3.76
CA LYS A 34 -46.92 -11.97 2.32
C LYS A 34 -45.45 -12.05 1.92
N ALA A 35 -44.59 -11.19 2.46
CA ALA A 35 -43.17 -11.21 2.15
C ALA A 35 -42.51 -12.55 2.57
N GLU A 36 -42.90 -13.12 3.72
CA GLU A 36 -42.40 -14.41 4.23
C GLU A 36 -42.96 -15.62 3.47
N LEU A 37 -44.25 -15.59 3.11
CA LEU A 37 -44.95 -16.77 2.57
C LEU A 37 -45.04 -16.80 1.04
N SER A 38 -44.85 -15.67 0.35
CA SER A 38 -45.05 -15.57 -1.10
C SER A 38 -43.93 -16.23 -1.91
N GLN A 39 -44.33 -17.02 -2.92
CA GLN A 39 -43.45 -17.54 -3.96
C GLN A 39 -43.53 -16.77 -5.29
N GLY A 40 -44.29 -15.66 -5.34
CA GLY A 40 -44.41 -14.82 -6.53
C GLY A 40 -43.22 -13.87 -6.73
N ASP A 41 -43.26 -13.04 -7.75
CA ASP A 41 -42.22 -12.03 -8.01
C ASP A 41 -42.01 -11.08 -6.80
N ILE A 42 -40.80 -10.57 -6.65
CA ILE A 42 -40.45 -9.51 -5.69
C ILE A 42 -40.79 -8.17 -6.34
N VAL A 43 -41.74 -7.43 -5.77
CA VAL A 43 -42.26 -6.19 -6.37
C VAL A 43 -41.60 -4.96 -5.76
N ILE A 44 -41.02 -4.11 -6.61
CA ILE A 44 -40.39 -2.83 -6.24
C ILE A 44 -41.14 -1.68 -6.92
N GLY A 45 -41.57 -0.68 -6.15
CA GLY A 45 -42.08 0.57 -6.70
C GLY A 45 -40.93 1.45 -7.16
N VAL A 46 -41.01 2.04 -8.34
CA VAL A 46 -39.99 2.98 -8.85
C VAL A 46 -40.68 4.29 -9.18
N VAL A 47 -40.20 5.40 -8.64
CA VAL A 47 -40.83 6.72 -8.84
C VAL A 47 -39.82 7.75 -9.31
N ASP A 48 -40.08 8.32 -10.49
CA ASP A 48 -39.26 9.32 -11.16
C ASP A 48 -40.06 10.60 -11.44
N THR A 49 -39.38 11.69 -11.79
CA THR A 49 -39.93 13.02 -12.09
C THR A 49 -40.30 13.17 -13.57
N SER A 50 -39.76 12.31 -14.45
CA SER A 50 -40.15 12.22 -15.87
C SER A 50 -39.86 10.82 -16.42
N VAL A 51 -40.91 10.01 -16.64
CA VAL A 51 -40.71 8.58 -16.94
C VAL A 51 -40.37 8.29 -18.42
N ASN A 52 -40.56 9.25 -19.33
CA ASN A 52 -40.15 9.09 -20.73
C ASN A 52 -38.65 9.33 -20.90
N GLN A 53 -37.89 8.22 -21.03
CA GLN A 53 -36.48 8.18 -21.41
C GLN A 53 -35.48 8.77 -20.38
N SER A 54 -35.77 8.72 -19.08
CA SER A 54 -34.77 9.12 -18.07
C SER A 54 -33.62 8.10 -17.99
N PHE A 55 -32.40 8.60 -17.79
CA PHE A 55 -31.24 7.76 -17.53
C PHE A 55 -31.38 6.97 -16.23
N PHE A 56 -32.01 7.56 -15.20
CA PHE A 56 -32.35 6.89 -13.95
C PHE A 56 -33.13 5.59 -14.17
N MET A 57 -34.24 5.64 -14.92
CA MET A 57 -35.02 4.44 -15.23
C MET A 57 -34.24 3.42 -16.06
N LYS A 58 -33.34 3.86 -16.96
CA LYS A 58 -32.45 2.96 -17.71
C LYS A 58 -31.49 2.20 -16.79
N GLY A 59 -30.94 2.89 -15.78
CA GLY A 59 -30.09 2.28 -14.75
C GLY A 59 -30.83 1.24 -13.90
N VAL A 60 -32.03 1.61 -13.42
CA VAL A 60 -32.92 0.70 -12.66
C VAL A 60 -33.26 -0.55 -13.48
N ASN A 61 -33.70 -0.37 -14.73
CA ASN A 61 -34.05 -1.48 -15.61
C ASN A 61 -32.85 -2.40 -15.88
N LEU A 62 -31.67 -1.82 -16.07
CA LEU A 62 -30.46 -2.60 -16.31
C LEU A 62 -30.11 -3.48 -15.10
N ALA A 63 -30.15 -2.94 -13.88
CA ALA A 63 -29.91 -3.71 -12.66
C ALA A 63 -30.92 -4.86 -12.51
N VAL A 64 -32.22 -4.59 -12.71
CA VAL A 64 -33.28 -5.61 -12.62
C VAL A 64 -33.09 -6.72 -13.67
N ASN A 65 -32.72 -6.35 -14.90
CA ASN A 65 -32.46 -7.33 -15.96
C ASN A 65 -31.30 -8.25 -15.58
N ILE A 66 -30.18 -7.70 -15.11
CA ILE A 66 -29.00 -8.47 -14.68
C ILE A 66 -29.35 -9.41 -13.52
N ILE A 67 -30.11 -8.94 -12.54
CA ILE A 67 -30.57 -9.76 -11.40
C ILE A 67 -31.43 -10.93 -11.89
N ASN A 68 -32.38 -10.66 -12.78
CA ASN A 68 -33.28 -11.68 -13.31
C ASN A 68 -32.57 -12.68 -14.25
N GLU A 69 -31.59 -12.24 -15.03
CA GLU A 69 -30.71 -13.11 -15.84
C GLU A 69 -29.92 -14.10 -14.97
N LYS A 70 -29.56 -13.70 -13.74
CA LYS A 70 -28.86 -14.53 -12.75
C LYS A 70 -29.79 -15.45 -11.94
N GLY A 71 -31.08 -15.52 -12.28
CA GLY A 71 -32.07 -16.36 -11.60
C GLY A 71 -32.92 -15.66 -10.55
N GLY A 72 -32.81 -14.33 -10.42
CA GLY A 72 -33.57 -13.54 -9.45
C GLY A 72 -32.96 -13.53 -8.04
N LEU A 73 -33.73 -13.04 -7.06
CA LEU A 73 -33.33 -12.97 -5.65
C LEU A 73 -34.07 -14.02 -4.85
N LEU A 74 -33.33 -14.82 -4.08
CA LEU A 74 -33.87 -15.96 -3.33
C LEU A 74 -34.73 -16.90 -4.21
N GLY A 75 -34.36 -17.03 -5.51
CA GLY A 75 -35.07 -17.82 -6.51
C GLY A 75 -36.34 -17.17 -7.08
N ARG A 76 -36.60 -15.89 -6.80
CA ARG A 76 -37.79 -15.14 -7.24
C ARG A 76 -37.37 -14.00 -8.19
N LYS A 77 -38.12 -13.79 -9.27
CA LYS A 77 -37.85 -12.67 -10.18
C LYS A 77 -38.19 -11.33 -9.54
N VAL A 78 -37.45 -10.28 -9.88
CA VAL A 78 -37.73 -8.90 -9.50
C VAL A 78 -38.61 -8.25 -10.57
N LYS A 79 -39.69 -7.61 -10.14
CA LYS A 79 -40.64 -6.88 -10.98
C LYS A 79 -40.79 -5.45 -10.49
N ILE A 80 -40.70 -4.48 -11.40
CA ILE A 80 -40.89 -3.07 -11.06
C ILE A 80 -42.29 -2.56 -11.42
N ILE A 81 -42.80 -1.60 -10.64
CA ILE A 81 -43.98 -0.80 -10.99
C ILE A 81 -43.55 0.67 -10.99
N ALA A 82 -43.51 1.27 -12.18
CA ALA A 82 -42.99 2.62 -12.37
C ALA A 82 -44.10 3.69 -12.32
N PHE A 83 -43.80 4.85 -11.71
CA PHE A 83 -44.68 6.02 -11.63
C PHE A 83 -43.93 7.32 -11.92
N ASP A 84 -44.68 8.31 -12.43
CA ASP A 84 -44.22 9.67 -12.68
C ASP A 84 -44.85 10.63 -11.67
N ASP A 85 -44.06 11.19 -10.75
CA ASP A 85 -44.56 12.16 -9.77
C ASP A 85 -44.62 13.60 -10.31
N LYS A 86 -44.08 13.86 -11.51
CA LYS A 86 -44.02 15.17 -12.18
C LYS A 86 -43.35 16.27 -11.35
N GLY A 87 -42.62 15.92 -10.30
CA GLY A 87 -42.07 16.84 -9.32
C GLY A 87 -43.14 17.59 -8.53
N ASP A 88 -44.34 17.00 -8.40
CA ASP A 88 -45.50 17.58 -7.72
C ASP A 88 -45.82 16.81 -6.43
N ILE A 89 -45.97 17.56 -5.33
CA ILE A 89 -46.16 16.99 -3.98
C ILE A 89 -47.46 16.17 -3.92
N ASP A 90 -48.56 16.69 -4.45
CA ASP A 90 -49.86 16.03 -4.40
C ASP A 90 -49.86 14.73 -5.21
N THR A 91 -49.23 14.75 -6.38
CA THR A 91 -49.02 13.58 -7.23
C THR A 91 -48.15 12.54 -6.54
N GLY A 92 -47.01 12.93 -5.99
CA GLY A 92 -46.14 12.03 -5.23
C GLY A 92 -46.83 11.38 -4.03
N GLN A 93 -47.62 12.15 -3.26
CA GLN A 93 -48.40 11.58 -2.16
C GLN A 93 -49.49 10.61 -2.64
N ARG A 94 -50.16 10.87 -3.77
CA ARG A 94 -51.13 9.93 -4.35
C ARG A 94 -50.44 8.61 -4.74
N ILE A 95 -49.27 8.69 -5.35
CA ILE A 95 -48.44 7.52 -5.72
C ILE A 95 -48.03 6.74 -4.46
N ALA A 96 -47.54 7.42 -3.43
CA ALA A 96 -47.14 6.79 -2.17
C ALA A 96 -48.31 6.02 -1.52
N ARG A 97 -49.51 6.61 -1.52
CA ARG A 97 -50.75 5.93 -1.05
C ARG A 97 -51.15 4.76 -1.94
N GLN A 98 -50.96 4.85 -3.24
CA GLN A 98 -51.27 3.77 -4.18
C GLN A 98 -50.32 2.57 -3.99
N LEU A 99 -49.01 2.83 -3.90
CA LEU A 99 -48.01 1.80 -3.60
C LEU A 99 -48.24 1.16 -2.23
N SER A 100 -48.62 1.96 -1.23
CA SER A 100 -48.90 1.46 0.13
C SER A 100 -50.12 0.54 0.22
N LYS A 101 -51.11 0.69 -0.68
CA LYS A 101 -52.26 -0.22 -0.76
C LYS A 101 -51.92 -1.57 -1.40
N ASN A 102 -50.83 -1.65 -2.16
CA ASN A 102 -50.37 -2.89 -2.75
C ASN A 102 -49.43 -3.60 -1.77
N GLN A 103 -49.87 -4.70 -1.18
CA GLN A 103 -49.12 -5.45 -0.17
C GLN A 103 -47.96 -6.26 -0.74
N ASP A 104 -47.84 -6.36 -2.07
CA ASP A 104 -46.72 -7.04 -2.72
C ASP A 104 -45.47 -6.15 -2.81
N VAL A 105 -45.63 -4.82 -2.71
CA VAL A 105 -44.52 -3.85 -2.84
C VAL A 105 -43.64 -3.85 -1.59
N ILE A 106 -42.46 -4.47 -1.65
CA ILE A 106 -41.58 -4.53 -0.48
C ILE A 106 -40.72 -3.27 -0.31
N ALA A 107 -40.41 -2.60 -1.41
CA ALA A 107 -39.53 -1.44 -1.42
C ALA A 107 -39.97 -0.43 -2.47
N VAL A 108 -39.62 0.83 -2.24
CA VAL A 108 -39.75 1.92 -3.19
C VAL A 108 -38.38 2.56 -3.41
N ILE A 109 -37.99 2.68 -4.68
CA ILE A 109 -36.81 3.42 -5.10
C ILE A 109 -37.29 4.70 -5.78
N GLY A 110 -36.84 5.84 -5.29
CA GLY A 110 -37.13 7.12 -5.92
C GLY A 110 -37.77 8.14 -5.00
N HIS A 111 -38.73 8.86 -5.57
CA HIS A 111 -38.87 10.32 -5.44
C HIS A 111 -37.51 11.00 -5.43
N LEU A 112 -37.12 11.52 -6.59
CA LEU A 112 -35.81 12.15 -6.77
C LEU A 112 -35.74 13.54 -6.14
N LEU A 113 -36.86 14.24 -6.01
CA LEU A 113 -36.91 15.57 -5.42
C LEU A 113 -37.22 15.51 -3.91
N SER A 114 -36.39 16.17 -3.10
CA SER A 114 -36.56 16.27 -1.64
C SER A 114 -37.97 16.73 -1.22
N SER A 115 -38.48 17.80 -1.84
CA SER A 115 -39.85 18.31 -1.62
C SER A 115 -40.97 17.28 -1.79
N VAL A 116 -40.77 16.23 -2.60
CA VAL A 116 -41.74 15.13 -2.80
C VAL A 116 -41.40 13.92 -1.94
N ALA A 117 -40.11 13.57 -1.84
CA ALA A 117 -39.61 12.41 -1.11
C ALA A 117 -39.87 12.47 0.40
N VAL A 118 -39.66 13.64 1.02
CA VAL A 118 -39.86 13.84 2.46
C VAL A 118 -41.32 13.58 2.88
N PRO A 119 -42.35 14.19 2.25
CA PRO A 119 -43.73 13.87 2.62
C PRO A 119 -44.16 12.45 2.20
N ALA A 120 -43.64 11.89 1.10
CA ALA A 120 -43.94 10.52 0.69
C ALA A 120 -43.38 9.48 1.68
N SER A 121 -42.18 9.72 2.23
CA SER A 121 -41.52 8.81 3.18
C SER A 121 -42.37 8.53 4.40
N ILE A 122 -43.11 9.53 4.91
CA ILE A 122 -44.03 9.37 6.05
C ILE A 122 -45.06 8.27 5.77
N THR A 123 -45.59 8.24 4.54
CA THR A 123 -46.57 7.23 4.12
C THR A 123 -45.92 5.85 4.06
N TYR A 124 -44.71 5.74 3.52
CA TYR A 124 -43.97 4.46 3.47
C TYR A 124 -43.62 3.93 4.85
N ILE A 125 -43.17 4.81 5.76
CA ILE A 125 -42.90 4.46 7.16
C ILE A 125 -44.15 3.88 7.84
N GLN A 126 -45.29 4.56 7.71
CA GLN A 126 -46.56 4.13 8.30
C GLN A 126 -47.08 2.79 7.76
N ASN A 127 -46.64 2.41 6.56
CA ASN A 127 -47.06 1.17 5.88
C ASN A 127 -45.95 0.11 5.80
N GLY A 128 -44.79 0.35 6.44
CA GLY A 128 -43.71 -0.62 6.56
C GLY A 128 -43.05 -0.96 5.22
N ILE A 129 -42.95 0.02 4.33
CA ILE A 129 -42.30 -0.13 3.02
C ILE A 129 -40.89 0.47 3.12
N LEU A 130 -39.89 -0.31 2.71
CA LEU A 130 -38.51 0.16 2.62
C LEU A 130 -38.40 1.22 1.51
N PHE A 131 -37.74 2.34 1.77
CA PHE A 131 -37.65 3.48 0.87
C PHE A 131 -36.20 3.92 0.71
N ILE A 132 -35.69 3.89 -0.52
CA ILE A 132 -34.36 4.39 -0.88
C ILE A 132 -34.52 5.54 -1.87
N SER A 133 -34.09 6.74 -1.50
CA SER A 133 -34.06 7.87 -2.43
C SER A 133 -32.65 8.07 -3.05
N PRO A 134 -32.54 8.08 -4.38
CA PRO A 134 -31.30 8.36 -5.11
C PRO A 134 -31.08 9.83 -5.46
N GLY A 135 -32.00 10.73 -5.12
CA GLY A 135 -31.90 12.15 -5.46
C GLY A 135 -32.23 13.13 -4.33
N ALA A 136 -32.91 12.67 -3.26
CA ALA A 136 -33.31 13.57 -2.18
C ALA A 136 -32.15 13.82 -1.19
N THR A 137 -31.53 14.98 -1.31
CA THR A 137 -30.36 15.42 -0.53
C THR A 137 -30.75 16.13 0.78
N ASN A 138 -32.02 16.52 0.98
CA ASN A 138 -32.44 17.28 2.16
C ASN A 138 -32.32 16.42 3.45
N PRO A 139 -31.59 16.87 4.49
CA PRO A 139 -31.41 16.12 5.74
C PRO A 139 -32.72 15.68 6.42
N LEU A 140 -33.84 16.37 6.17
CA LEU A 140 -35.15 16.04 6.75
C LEU A 140 -35.67 14.65 6.34
N LEU A 141 -35.21 14.08 5.22
CA LEU A 141 -35.65 12.76 4.76
C LEU A 141 -35.38 11.65 5.81
N THR A 142 -34.19 11.65 6.39
CA THR A 142 -33.73 10.64 7.36
C THR A 142 -33.76 11.13 8.80
N ALA A 143 -34.13 12.40 9.04
CA ALA A 143 -34.30 12.96 10.38
C ALA A 143 -35.22 12.13 11.31
N PRO A 144 -36.28 11.45 10.82
CA PRO A 144 -37.09 10.56 11.67
C PRO A 144 -36.35 9.31 12.18
N GLN A 145 -35.16 8.99 11.63
CA GLN A 145 -34.36 7.81 11.96
C GLN A 145 -35.13 6.48 11.77
N SER A 146 -36.10 6.48 10.87
CA SER A 146 -36.91 5.30 10.59
C SER A 146 -36.03 4.16 10.06
N PRO A 147 -36.25 2.91 10.47
CA PRO A 147 -35.53 1.74 9.94
C PRO A 147 -35.87 1.46 8.47
N TYR A 148 -36.87 2.13 7.91
CA TYR A 148 -37.33 1.95 6.53
C TYR A 148 -36.81 2.98 5.54
N VAL A 149 -36.16 4.07 5.98
CA VAL A 149 -35.78 5.17 5.06
C VAL A 149 -34.28 5.25 4.93
N PHE A 150 -33.83 5.30 3.68
CA PHE A 150 -32.42 5.42 3.30
C PHE A 150 -32.28 6.40 2.13
N ARG A 151 -31.09 6.97 1.96
CA ARG A 151 -30.69 7.65 0.74
C ARG A 151 -29.33 7.13 0.29
N ASN A 152 -29.18 6.91 -1.01
CA ASN A 152 -27.95 6.38 -1.59
C ASN A 152 -27.14 7.50 -2.29
N ILE A 153 -27.50 8.76 -2.03
CA ILE A 153 -26.86 10.02 -2.44
C ILE A 153 -26.45 10.85 -1.20
N PRO A 154 -25.33 11.60 -1.23
CA PRO A 154 -24.92 12.47 -0.11
C PRO A 154 -25.97 13.52 0.26
N THR A 155 -25.89 14.02 1.49
CA THR A 155 -26.80 15.09 1.97
C THR A 155 -26.39 16.47 1.45
N ASP A 156 -27.31 17.43 1.50
CA ASP A 156 -27.03 18.84 1.22
C ASP A 156 -25.87 19.40 2.07
N SER A 157 -25.73 18.90 3.31
CA SER A 157 -24.62 19.28 4.18
C SER A 157 -23.28 18.82 3.58
N GLU A 158 -23.19 17.55 3.18
CA GLU A 158 -21.95 16.99 2.60
C GLU A 158 -21.60 17.67 1.27
N ILE A 159 -22.58 17.84 0.38
CA ILE A 159 -22.39 18.50 -0.92
C ILE A 159 -21.96 19.95 -0.73
N GLY A 160 -22.65 20.69 0.16
CA GLY A 160 -22.31 22.08 0.47
C GLY A 160 -20.92 22.23 1.07
N PHE A 161 -20.52 21.31 1.96
CA PHE A 161 -19.19 21.30 2.57
C PHE A 161 -18.09 21.04 1.54
N GLN A 162 -18.24 20.00 0.71
CA GLN A 162 -17.25 19.68 -0.32
C GLN A 162 -17.11 20.80 -1.36
N LEU A 163 -18.20 21.47 -1.74
CA LEU A 163 -18.15 22.62 -2.65
C LEU A 163 -17.42 23.82 -2.04
N ALA A 164 -17.61 24.10 -0.75
CA ALA A 164 -16.90 25.16 -0.06
C ALA A 164 -15.41 24.83 0.12
N ASP A 165 -15.07 23.57 0.41
CA ASP A 165 -13.68 23.12 0.46
C ASP A 165 -13.01 23.18 -0.92
N PHE A 166 -13.73 22.82 -1.98
CA PHE A 166 -13.26 22.97 -3.36
C PHE A 166 -12.97 24.44 -3.68
N ALA A 167 -13.86 25.34 -3.25
CA ALA A 167 -13.69 26.77 -3.46
C ALA A 167 -12.42 27.30 -2.78
N LYS A 168 -12.12 26.84 -1.57
CA LYS A 168 -10.89 27.18 -0.84
C LYS A 168 -9.65 26.70 -1.57
N THR A 169 -9.61 25.45 -2.00
CA THR A 169 -8.44 24.90 -2.71
C THR A 169 -8.27 25.50 -4.10
N SER A 170 -9.34 25.99 -4.71
CA SER A 170 -9.29 26.76 -5.95
C SER A 170 -8.82 28.21 -5.74
N GLY A 171 -8.55 28.62 -4.49
CA GLY A 171 -8.03 29.94 -4.16
C GLY A 171 -9.07 31.06 -4.15
N PHE A 172 -10.37 30.74 -4.21
CA PHE A 172 -11.42 31.75 -4.15
C PHE A 172 -11.50 32.36 -2.74
N LYS A 173 -11.66 33.69 -2.68
CA LYS A 173 -11.71 34.45 -1.43
C LYS A 173 -13.02 35.18 -1.24
N SER A 174 -13.77 35.43 -2.31
CA SER A 174 -14.97 36.26 -2.28
C SER A 174 -16.07 35.72 -3.20
N ILE A 175 -17.14 35.20 -2.62
CA ILE A 175 -18.19 34.48 -3.35
C ILE A 175 -19.52 35.24 -3.31
N ALA A 176 -20.14 35.37 -4.49
CA ALA A 176 -21.53 35.76 -4.63
C ALA A 176 -22.42 34.52 -4.69
N VAL A 177 -23.53 34.50 -3.97
CA VAL A 177 -24.43 33.34 -3.86
C VAL A 177 -25.79 33.66 -4.47
N PHE A 178 -26.25 32.78 -5.35
CA PHE A 178 -27.62 32.73 -5.87
C PHE A 178 -28.29 31.44 -5.42
N TYR A 179 -29.52 31.52 -4.93
CA TYR A 179 -30.28 30.32 -4.63
C TYR A 179 -31.75 30.41 -5.06
N GLN A 180 -32.32 29.30 -5.52
CA GLN A 180 -33.74 29.22 -5.81
C GLN A 180 -34.53 29.31 -4.50
N ARG A 181 -35.62 30.09 -4.49
CA ARG A 181 -36.42 30.33 -3.30
C ARG A 181 -37.34 29.15 -2.98
N ASP A 182 -36.74 28.09 -2.44
CA ASP A 182 -37.41 26.95 -1.84
C ASP A 182 -36.59 26.43 -0.65
N ALA A 183 -37.19 25.54 0.15
CA ALA A 183 -36.58 25.06 1.39
C ALA A 183 -35.34 24.19 1.13
N ASP A 184 -35.31 23.46 0.01
CA ASP A 184 -34.23 22.53 -0.33
C ASP A 184 -32.97 23.32 -0.70
N MET A 185 -33.09 24.23 -1.66
CA MET A 185 -31.96 25.06 -2.12
C MET A 185 -31.47 26.03 -1.04
N LYS A 186 -32.36 26.47 -0.13
CA LYS A 186 -31.95 27.26 1.03
C LYS A 186 -31.09 26.44 1.99
N ALA A 187 -31.45 25.19 2.28
CA ALA A 187 -30.70 24.34 3.20
C ALA A 187 -29.27 24.06 2.68
N LEU A 188 -29.13 23.70 1.40
CA LEU A 188 -27.83 23.50 0.75
C LEU A 188 -27.00 24.79 0.73
N THR A 189 -27.63 25.92 0.43
CA THR A 189 -26.98 27.23 0.44
C THR A 189 -26.44 27.60 1.82
N ASP A 190 -27.23 27.40 2.87
CA ASP A 190 -26.81 27.71 4.24
C ASP A 190 -25.58 26.88 4.64
N ARG A 191 -25.53 25.60 4.27
CA ARG A 191 -24.39 24.70 4.57
C ARG A 191 -23.13 25.08 3.81
N PHE A 192 -23.26 25.44 2.53
CA PHE A 192 -22.16 25.98 1.76
C PHE A 192 -21.63 27.28 2.38
N GLN A 193 -22.50 28.21 2.78
CA GLN A 193 -22.11 29.49 3.37
C GLN A 193 -21.42 29.32 4.73
N GLU A 194 -21.90 28.41 5.56
CA GLU A 194 -21.30 28.04 6.85
C GLU A 194 -19.85 27.56 6.64
N GLN A 195 -19.66 26.52 5.82
CA GLN A 195 -18.33 25.97 5.54
C GLN A 195 -17.41 26.96 4.82
N ALA A 196 -17.94 27.78 3.90
CA ALA A 196 -17.16 28.83 3.24
C ALA A 196 -16.61 29.83 4.26
N GLY A 197 -17.41 30.21 5.27
CA GLY A 197 -16.99 31.05 6.37
C GLY A 197 -15.88 30.42 7.21
N GLU A 198 -16.02 29.14 7.59
CA GLU A 198 -14.97 28.38 8.29
C GLU A 198 -13.67 28.27 7.48
N ASN A 199 -13.80 28.21 6.15
CA ASN A 199 -12.70 28.18 5.21
C ASN A 199 -12.04 29.55 4.95
N GLY A 200 -12.50 30.61 5.60
CA GLY A 200 -11.96 31.97 5.43
C GLY A 200 -12.40 32.65 4.13
N ILE A 201 -13.44 32.15 3.47
CA ILE A 201 -14.01 32.72 2.25
C ILE A 201 -15.13 33.69 2.64
N SER A 202 -15.10 34.90 2.08
CA SER A 202 -16.13 35.90 2.31
C SER A 202 -17.31 35.73 1.36
N VAL A 203 -18.50 35.45 1.88
CA VAL A 203 -19.73 35.51 1.09
C VAL A 203 -20.20 36.96 1.02
N VAL A 204 -19.94 37.63 -0.11
CA VAL A 204 -20.11 39.09 -0.25
C VAL A 204 -21.56 39.49 -0.55
N ALA A 205 -22.34 38.58 -1.14
CA ALA A 205 -23.76 38.79 -1.42
C ALA A 205 -24.49 37.46 -1.51
N THR A 206 -25.73 37.43 -1.01
CA THR A 206 -26.67 36.31 -1.17
C THR A 206 -27.96 36.85 -1.78
N ARG A 207 -28.42 36.26 -2.89
CA ARG A 207 -29.66 36.65 -3.58
C ARG A 207 -30.50 35.42 -3.89
N SER A 208 -31.80 35.56 -3.76
CA SER A 208 -32.76 34.50 -4.08
C SER A 208 -33.47 34.78 -5.40
N PHE A 209 -33.87 33.75 -6.13
CA PHE A 209 -34.72 33.87 -7.32
C PHE A 209 -35.92 32.91 -7.26
N PHE A 210 -36.98 33.22 -8.01
CA PHE A 210 -38.15 32.34 -8.10
C PHE A 210 -38.03 31.33 -9.25
N LYS A 211 -38.63 30.14 -9.10
CA LYS A 211 -38.64 29.10 -10.16
C LYS A 211 -39.24 29.57 -11.49
N TRP A 212 -40.22 30.48 -11.45
CA TRP A 212 -40.86 31.05 -12.66
C TRP A 212 -40.14 32.27 -13.22
N GLN A 213 -39.08 32.74 -12.57
CA GLN A 213 -38.31 33.89 -13.02
C GLN A 213 -37.42 33.48 -14.20
N ASN A 214 -37.42 34.30 -15.25
CA ASN A 214 -36.63 34.09 -16.47
C ASN A 214 -35.76 35.31 -16.84
N ASP A 215 -35.89 36.43 -16.12
CA ASP A 215 -35.04 37.62 -16.24
C ASP A 215 -34.36 37.90 -14.90
N PHE A 216 -33.03 37.87 -14.91
CA PHE A 216 -32.16 38.01 -13.73
C PHE A 216 -31.27 39.25 -13.81
N ARG A 217 -31.42 40.07 -14.86
CA ARG A 217 -30.54 41.21 -15.15
C ARG A 217 -30.49 42.23 -14.02
N ASP A 218 -31.60 42.48 -13.34
CA ASP A 218 -31.62 43.44 -12.21
C ASP A 218 -30.75 42.95 -11.05
N ILE A 219 -30.87 41.67 -10.67
CA ILE A 219 -30.09 41.08 -9.58
C ILE A 219 -28.61 40.99 -9.96
N LEU A 220 -28.30 40.64 -11.21
CA LEU A 220 -26.93 40.59 -11.73
C LEU A 220 -26.30 41.98 -11.84
N SER A 221 -27.06 43.01 -12.20
CA SER A 221 -26.62 44.40 -12.27
C SER A 221 -26.26 44.92 -10.88
N GLU A 222 -27.11 44.66 -9.89
CA GLU A 222 -26.82 44.97 -8.49
C GLU A 222 -25.52 44.30 -8.02
N LEU A 223 -25.39 42.99 -8.29
CA LEU A 223 -24.23 42.20 -7.91
C LEU A 223 -22.92 42.77 -8.49
N LYS A 224 -22.91 43.05 -9.80
CA LYS A 224 -21.75 43.57 -10.54
C LYS A 224 -21.33 44.97 -10.06
N ASN A 225 -22.30 45.82 -9.71
CA ASN A 225 -22.03 47.22 -9.39
C ASN A 225 -21.67 47.45 -7.91
N GLN A 226 -22.15 46.60 -6.99
CA GLN A 226 -22.00 46.82 -5.55
C GLN A 226 -20.95 45.93 -4.89
N TYR A 227 -20.57 44.80 -5.50
CA TYR A 227 -19.72 43.80 -4.87
C TYR A 227 -18.54 43.41 -5.75
N LYS A 228 -17.43 43.04 -5.11
CA LYS A 228 -16.30 42.37 -5.75
C LYS A 228 -16.32 40.90 -5.32
N PHE A 229 -16.32 40.00 -6.29
CA PHE A 229 -16.30 38.56 -6.08
C PHE A 229 -15.41 37.92 -7.15
N ASP A 230 -14.75 36.82 -6.78
CA ASP A 230 -13.92 36.01 -7.67
C ASP A 230 -14.62 34.70 -8.09
N CYS A 231 -15.80 34.42 -7.55
CA CYS A 231 -16.61 33.24 -7.88
C CYS A 231 -18.11 33.49 -7.62
N ILE A 232 -18.98 32.81 -8.37
CA ILE A 232 -20.43 32.76 -8.13
C ILE A 232 -20.83 31.33 -7.77
N PHE A 233 -21.54 31.15 -6.66
CA PHE A 233 -22.20 29.90 -6.33
C PHE A 233 -23.69 29.98 -6.69
N ILE A 234 -24.22 29.00 -7.42
CA ILE A 234 -25.64 28.95 -7.83
C ILE A 234 -26.27 27.63 -7.38
N ALA A 235 -27.19 27.69 -6.42
CA ALA A 235 -28.00 26.56 -5.98
C ALA A 235 -29.42 26.65 -6.58
N GLY A 236 -29.77 25.76 -7.49
CA GLY A 236 -31.11 25.76 -8.08
C GLY A 236 -31.33 24.60 -9.04
N ILE A 237 -32.54 24.55 -9.60
CA ILE A 237 -32.95 23.50 -10.54
C ILE A 237 -33.05 24.11 -11.95
N LEU A 238 -32.56 23.39 -12.96
CA LEU A 238 -32.65 23.80 -14.36
C LEU A 238 -34.13 24.02 -14.78
N PRO A 239 -34.43 25.04 -15.61
CA PRO A 239 -33.49 25.81 -16.44
C PRO A 239 -32.88 27.06 -15.78
N SER A 240 -33.43 27.57 -14.67
CA SER A 240 -33.09 28.90 -14.14
C SER A 240 -31.59 29.16 -13.89
N PRO A 241 -30.80 28.24 -13.29
CA PRO A 241 -29.35 28.40 -13.15
C PRO A 241 -28.62 28.61 -14.48
N ALA A 242 -29.03 27.93 -15.55
CA ALA A 242 -28.44 28.08 -16.88
C ALA A 242 -28.74 29.46 -17.48
N ASP A 243 -29.96 29.96 -17.28
CA ASP A 243 -30.35 31.30 -17.71
C ASP A 243 -29.59 32.39 -16.93
N ILE A 244 -29.37 32.20 -15.62
CA ILE A 244 -28.53 33.10 -14.82
C ILE A 244 -27.10 33.14 -15.36
N ILE A 245 -26.50 31.98 -15.65
CA ILE A 245 -25.13 31.90 -16.21
C ILE A 245 -25.07 32.65 -17.55
N LYS A 246 -26.04 32.40 -18.44
CA LYS A 246 -26.13 33.05 -19.74
C LYS A 246 -26.21 34.58 -19.62
N GLN A 247 -27.17 35.07 -18.83
CA GLN A 247 -27.36 36.51 -18.63
C GLN A 247 -26.16 37.17 -17.92
N ALA A 248 -25.51 36.47 -16.99
CA ALA A 248 -24.29 36.96 -16.33
C ALA A 248 -23.16 37.19 -17.34
N ARG A 249 -22.94 36.24 -18.26
CA ARG A 249 -21.93 36.36 -19.33
C ARG A 249 -22.28 37.48 -20.31
N ASP A 250 -23.55 37.60 -20.73
CA ASP A 250 -24.02 38.70 -21.59
C ASP A 250 -23.79 40.08 -20.95
N MET A 251 -23.81 40.15 -19.62
CA MET A 251 -23.53 41.36 -18.85
C MET A 251 -22.04 41.56 -18.53
N GLY A 252 -21.14 40.72 -19.05
CA GLY A 252 -19.70 40.82 -18.87
C GLY A 252 -19.20 40.36 -17.49
N ILE A 253 -19.98 39.55 -16.77
CA ILE A 253 -19.54 38.91 -15.52
C ILE A 253 -18.84 37.60 -15.90
N THR A 254 -17.51 37.55 -15.77
CA THR A 254 -16.67 36.41 -16.19
C THR A 254 -16.22 35.51 -15.05
N ALA A 255 -16.67 35.77 -13.82
CA ALA A 255 -16.31 34.94 -12.66
C ALA A 255 -16.71 33.46 -12.90
N PRO A 256 -15.87 32.50 -12.49
CA PRO A 256 -16.23 31.08 -12.46
C PRO A 256 -17.52 30.84 -11.67
N VAL A 257 -18.25 29.80 -12.06
CA VAL A 257 -19.52 29.43 -11.43
C VAL A 257 -19.35 28.07 -10.78
N LEU A 258 -19.74 27.94 -9.51
CA LEU A 258 -19.87 26.68 -8.79
C LEU A 258 -21.36 26.32 -8.66
N GLY A 259 -21.69 25.04 -8.82
CA GLY A 259 -23.04 24.55 -8.62
C GLY A 259 -23.09 23.14 -8.01
N PRO A 260 -24.23 22.77 -7.41
CA PRO A 260 -24.44 21.44 -6.86
C PRO A 260 -24.61 20.38 -7.96
N ASP A 261 -24.75 19.13 -7.51
CA ASP A 261 -24.97 17.94 -8.33
C ASP A 261 -26.19 18.04 -9.26
N GLY A 262 -27.23 18.77 -8.87
CA GLY A 262 -28.38 19.06 -9.72
C GLY A 262 -28.07 19.81 -11.03
N LEU A 263 -26.87 20.40 -11.17
CA LEU A 263 -26.41 21.04 -12.41
C LEU A 263 -25.56 20.13 -13.31
N ASP A 264 -25.21 18.92 -12.87
CA ASP A 264 -24.52 17.90 -13.68
C ASP A 264 -25.49 17.27 -14.70
N SER A 265 -25.93 18.09 -15.67
CA SER A 265 -26.92 17.69 -16.67
C SER A 265 -26.57 18.24 -18.05
N PRO A 266 -26.75 17.44 -19.12
CA PRO A 266 -26.66 17.93 -20.51
C PRO A 266 -27.57 19.14 -20.80
N SER A 267 -28.65 19.31 -20.02
CA SER A 267 -29.54 20.47 -20.14
C SER A 267 -28.84 21.79 -19.81
N LEU A 268 -27.87 21.79 -18.88
CA LEU A 268 -27.07 22.99 -18.59
C LEU A 268 -26.33 23.45 -19.85
N LEU A 269 -25.66 22.52 -20.53
CA LEU A 269 -24.91 22.78 -21.76
C LEU A 269 -25.83 23.21 -22.90
N THR A 270 -27.04 22.62 -22.97
CA THR A 270 -28.03 22.95 -24.00
C THR A 270 -28.59 24.36 -23.83
N ILE A 271 -28.88 24.79 -22.61
CA ILE A 271 -29.54 26.07 -22.32
C ILE A 271 -28.52 27.23 -22.29
N ALA A 272 -27.40 27.06 -21.57
CA ALA A 272 -26.39 28.10 -21.43
C ALA A 272 -25.40 28.13 -22.62
N GLY A 273 -25.23 27.02 -23.35
CA GLY A 273 -24.30 26.94 -24.48
C GLY A 273 -22.88 27.33 -24.06
N LYS A 274 -22.23 28.19 -24.87
CA LYS A 274 -20.89 28.71 -24.58
C LYS A 274 -20.79 29.48 -23.26
N ALA A 275 -21.90 30.00 -22.73
CA ALA A 275 -21.88 30.74 -21.46
C ALA A 275 -21.55 29.84 -20.27
N ALA A 276 -21.79 28.53 -20.38
CA ALA A 276 -21.48 27.54 -19.36
C ALA A 276 -19.97 27.29 -19.18
N GLU A 277 -19.12 27.77 -20.09
CA GLU A 277 -17.69 27.54 -20.05
C GLU A 277 -17.08 27.97 -18.70
N GLY A 278 -16.30 27.08 -18.10
CA GLY A 278 -15.69 27.26 -16.79
C GLY A 278 -16.60 27.00 -15.60
N THR A 279 -17.90 26.69 -15.79
CA THR A 279 -18.80 26.26 -14.70
C THR A 279 -18.34 24.91 -14.15
N VAL A 280 -18.18 24.83 -12.82
CA VAL A 280 -17.85 23.61 -12.09
C VAL A 280 -19.08 23.12 -11.34
N VAL A 281 -19.35 21.83 -11.41
CA VAL A 281 -20.46 21.16 -10.73
C VAL A 281 -19.95 19.97 -9.91
N ALA A 282 -20.58 19.73 -8.76
CA ALA A 282 -20.39 18.49 -8.02
C ALA A 282 -21.01 17.31 -8.78
N THR A 283 -20.50 16.11 -8.58
CA THR A 283 -21.08 14.87 -9.13
C THR A 283 -20.67 13.68 -8.26
N VAL A 284 -21.48 12.64 -8.27
CA VAL A 284 -21.27 11.42 -7.48
C VAL A 284 -20.95 10.20 -8.34
N PHE A 285 -20.79 10.41 -9.65
CA PHE A 285 -20.41 9.36 -10.59
C PHE A 285 -19.27 9.83 -11.48
N ASN A 286 -18.20 9.06 -11.49
CA ASN A 286 -17.09 9.21 -12.41
C ASN A 286 -16.99 7.97 -13.30
N PRO A 287 -17.40 8.02 -14.59
CA PRO A 287 -17.29 6.87 -15.48
C PRO A 287 -15.84 6.45 -15.75
N LYS A 288 -14.88 7.35 -15.49
CA LYS A 288 -13.45 7.03 -15.56
C LYS A 288 -12.88 6.48 -14.25
N TYR A 289 -13.71 6.33 -13.22
CA TYR A 289 -13.30 5.65 -11.99
C TYR A 289 -12.92 4.21 -12.36
N PRO A 290 -11.71 3.75 -12.01
CA PRO A 290 -11.21 2.47 -12.52
C PRO A 290 -11.81 1.26 -11.79
N GLY A 291 -12.88 1.43 -11.00
CA GLY A 291 -13.58 0.34 -10.30
C GLY A 291 -14.18 -0.68 -11.25
N LYS A 292 -14.00 -1.97 -10.96
CA LYS A 292 -14.52 -3.08 -11.77
C LYS A 292 -16.04 -2.98 -11.97
N ALA A 293 -16.79 -2.76 -10.89
CA ALA A 293 -18.25 -2.61 -10.94
C ALA A 293 -18.66 -1.44 -11.84
N THR A 294 -17.94 -0.31 -11.76
CA THR A 294 -18.14 0.86 -12.61
C THR A 294 -17.90 0.56 -14.08
N GLN A 295 -16.78 -0.07 -14.43
CA GLN A 295 -16.44 -0.37 -15.82
C GLN A 295 -17.41 -1.42 -16.42
N GLU A 296 -17.72 -2.49 -15.69
CA GLU A 296 -18.71 -3.49 -16.13
C GLU A 296 -20.10 -2.88 -16.34
N PHE A 297 -20.51 -1.95 -15.46
CA PHE A 297 -21.76 -1.21 -15.62
C PHE A 297 -21.74 -0.33 -16.86
N ILE A 298 -20.65 0.42 -17.11
CA ILE A 298 -20.53 1.29 -18.28
C ILE A 298 -20.60 0.46 -19.56
N ASP A 299 -19.83 -0.61 -19.66
CA ASP A 299 -19.81 -1.49 -20.82
C ASP A 299 -21.18 -2.09 -21.09
N ARG A 300 -21.84 -2.58 -20.03
CA ARG A 300 -23.17 -3.18 -20.17
C ARG A 300 -24.22 -2.13 -20.52
N PHE A 301 -24.16 -0.95 -19.92
CA PHE A 301 -25.08 0.15 -20.21
C PHE A 301 -24.91 0.66 -21.64
N GLN A 302 -23.67 0.85 -22.09
CA GLN A 302 -23.32 1.23 -23.45
C GLN A 302 -23.79 0.18 -24.47
N THR A 303 -23.65 -1.11 -24.15
CA THR A 303 -24.11 -2.22 -25.00
C THR A 303 -25.63 -2.22 -25.14
N GLU A 304 -26.37 -2.01 -24.04
CA GLU A 304 -27.83 -2.03 -24.02
C GLU A 304 -28.46 -0.79 -24.66
N TYR A 305 -27.88 0.40 -24.41
CA TYR A 305 -28.52 1.67 -24.74
C TYR A 305 -27.80 2.50 -25.81
N GLY A 306 -26.56 2.15 -26.18
CA GLY A 306 -25.79 2.79 -27.25
C GLY A 306 -25.11 4.11 -26.86
N PHE A 307 -25.10 4.50 -25.58
CA PHE A 307 -24.47 5.71 -25.08
C PHE A 307 -24.05 5.57 -23.61
N GLU A 308 -23.13 6.42 -23.16
CA GLU A 308 -22.54 6.34 -21.81
C GLU A 308 -23.58 6.67 -20.73
N PRO A 309 -23.55 5.99 -19.56
CA PRO A 309 -24.43 6.32 -18.45
C PRO A 309 -24.10 7.67 -17.83
N ASP A 310 -25.11 8.33 -17.27
CA ASP A 310 -24.94 9.51 -16.43
C ASP A 310 -25.07 9.18 -14.93
N THR A 311 -24.97 10.20 -14.09
CA THR A 311 -25.14 10.09 -12.64
C THR A 311 -26.50 9.50 -12.25
N GLY A 312 -27.57 9.84 -12.96
CA GLY A 312 -28.90 9.30 -12.71
C GLY A 312 -28.98 7.80 -12.99
N ALA A 313 -28.43 7.36 -14.13
CA ALA A 313 -28.33 5.93 -14.47
C ALA A 313 -27.53 5.16 -13.41
N ALA A 314 -26.36 5.66 -13.03
CA ALA A 314 -25.50 5.03 -12.04
C ALA A 314 -26.18 4.92 -10.65
N GLN A 315 -26.83 6.00 -10.20
CA GLN A 315 -27.57 6.02 -8.94
C GLN A 315 -28.78 5.09 -8.93
N GLY A 316 -29.53 5.02 -10.04
CA GLY A 316 -30.66 4.10 -10.19
C GLY A 316 -30.22 2.64 -10.20
N TYR A 317 -29.12 2.35 -10.89
CA TYR A 317 -28.52 1.02 -10.92
C TYR A 317 -28.08 0.57 -9.52
N ASP A 318 -27.36 1.44 -8.80
CA ASP A 318 -26.89 1.13 -7.45
C ASP A 318 -28.01 1.02 -6.43
N ALA A 319 -29.05 1.85 -6.51
CA ALA A 319 -30.18 1.77 -5.57
C ALA A 319 -30.88 0.40 -5.62
N VAL A 320 -31.01 -0.18 -6.81
CA VAL A 320 -31.51 -1.55 -6.98
C VAL A 320 -30.48 -2.57 -6.50
N SER A 321 -29.21 -2.37 -6.87
CA SER A 321 -28.13 -3.34 -6.59
C SER A 321 -27.81 -3.46 -5.10
N VAL A 322 -27.82 -2.35 -4.35
CA VAL A 322 -27.60 -2.35 -2.89
C VAL A 322 -28.78 -2.98 -2.16
N LEU A 323 -30.00 -2.72 -2.62
CA LEU A 323 -31.21 -3.36 -2.10
C LEU A 323 -31.18 -4.88 -2.34
N SER A 324 -30.80 -5.28 -3.55
CA SER A 324 -30.62 -6.67 -3.95
C SER A 324 -29.59 -7.37 -3.07
N HIS A 325 -28.43 -6.75 -2.85
CA HIS A 325 -27.39 -7.28 -1.98
C HIS A 325 -27.89 -7.48 -0.55
N ALA A 326 -28.58 -6.48 0.02
CA ALA A 326 -29.13 -6.60 1.36
C ALA A 326 -30.20 -7.69 1.50
N ILE A 327 -31.02 -7.93 0.46
CA ILE A 327 -31.98 -9.04 0.42
C ILE A 327 -31.25 -10.40 0.45
N ASP A 328 -30.22 -10.56 -0.37
CA ASP A 328 -29.43 -11.79 -0.42
C ASP A 328 -28.68 -12.05 0.89
N GLU A 329 -28.07 -11.01 1.48
CA GLU A 329 -27.37 -11.10 2.76
C GLU A 329 -28.32 -11.39 3.92
N ALA A 330 -29.50 -10.74 3.93
CA ALA A 330 -30.55 -11.01 4.92
C ALA A 330 -31.15 -12.42 4.78
N GLY A 331 -31.10 -13.01 3.57
CA GLY A 331 -31.88 -14.20 3.23
C GLY A 331 -33.39 -13.96 3.33
N SER A 332 -33.85 -12.72 3.18
CA SER A 332 -35.24 -12.32 3.39
C SER A 332 -35.62 -11.10 2.55
N VAL A 333 -36.89 -11.04 2.13
CA VAL A 333 -37.49 -9.88 1.45
C VAL A 333 -38.36 -9.03 2.39
N VAL A 334 -38.40 -9.37 3.68
CA VAL A 334 -39.18 -8.64 4.69
C VAL A 334 -38.57 -7.25 4.89
N PRO A 335 -39.30 -6.13 4.64
CA PRO A 335 -38.72 -4.79 4.58
C PRO A 335 -37.92 -4.36 5.80
N ILE A 336 -38.37 -4.71 7.02
CA ILE A 336 -37.66 -4.34 8.26
C ILE A 336 -36.35 -5.11 8.43
N VAL A 337 -36.28 -6.36 7.97
CA VAL A 337 -35.08 -7.20 8.03
C VAL A 337 -34.05 -6.68 7.03
N VAL A 338 -34.48 -6.41 5.79
CA VAL A 338 -33.63 -5.82 4.75
C VAL A 338 -33.12 -4.44 5.18
N GLY A 339 -33.98 -3.61 5.78
CA GLY A 339 -33.60 -2.32 6.33
C GLY A 339 -32.55 -2.44 7.45
N ALA A 340 -32.69 -3.41 8.35
CA ALA A 340 -31.67 -3.68 9.36
C ALA A 340 -30.32 -4.06 8.73
N THR A 341 -30.31 -4.93 7.71
CA THR A 341 -29.10 -5.30 6.96
C THR A 341 -28.45 -4.08 6.30
N LEU A 342 -29.21 -3.27 5.55
CA LEU A 342 -28.72 -2.04 4.94
C LEU A 342 -28.09 -1.09 5.96
N ARG A 343 -28.67 -0.98 7.16
CA ARG A 343 -28.20 -0.06 8.20
C ARG A 343 -26.83 -0.42 8.78
N TYR A 344 -26.45 -1.68 8.70
CA TYR A 344 -25.15 -2.17 9.16
C TYR A 344 -24.23 -2.56 8.00
N LEU A 345 -24.66 -2.30 6.76
CA LEU A 345 -23.85 -2.50 5.56
C LEU A 345 -22.64 -1.57 5.62
N LYS A 346 -21.46 -2.16 5.44
CA LYS A 346 -20.19 -1.44 5.38
C LYS A 346 -19.42 -1.82 4.13
N ASN A 347 -18.95 -0.80 3.42
CA ASN A 347 -18.04 -0.91 2.28
C ASN A 347 -18.55 -1.86 1.18
N TRP A 348 -19.86 -1.83 0.89
CA TRP A 348 -20.38 -2.54 -0.28
C TRP A 348 -20.04 -1.76 -1.54
N GLU A 349 -19.36 -2.39 -2.49
CA GLU A 349 -18.89 -1.70 -3.69
C GLU A 349 -20.01 -1.61 -4.75
N GLY A 350 -20.45 -0.38 -5.03
CA GLY A 350 -21.37 -0.06 -6.12
C GLY A 350 -20.67 0.63 -7.30
N VAL A 351 -21.41 0.95 -8.35
CA VAL A 351 -20.86 1.57 -9.58
C VAL A 351 -20.50 3.04 -9.38
N THR A 352 -21.07 3.67 -8.35
CA THR A 352 -20.73 5.03 -7.90
C THR A 352 -19.73 5.07 -6.73
N GLY A 353 -19.11 3.93 -6.42
CA GLY A 353 -18.16 3.77 -5.31
C GLY A 353 -18.76 3.04 -4.11
N PRO A 354 -18.09 3.08 -2.94
CA PRO A 354 -18.48 2.29 -1.78
C PRO A 354 -19.75 2.83 -1.10
N TYR A 355 -20.53 1.91 -0.56
CA TYR A 355 -21.73 2.16 0.23
C TYR A 355 -21.55 1.69 1.66
N SER A 356 -21.69 2.65 2.56
CA SER A 356 -21.94 2.43 3.99
C SER A 356 -23.11 3.31 4.40
N PHE A 357 -24.01 2.82 5.24
CA PHE A 357 -25.09 3.65 5.79
C PHE A 357 -24.84 3.94 7.26
N ASN A 358 -25.10 5.18 7.67
CA ASN A 358 -25.13 5.52 9.08
C ASN A 358 -26.45 5.06 9.74
N THR A 359 -26.54 5.18 11.06
CA THR A 359 -27.71 4.74 11.83
C THR A 359 -29.02 5.47 11.47
N LYS A 360 -28.95 6.64 10.81
CA LYS A 360 -30.11 7.39 10.32
C LYS A 360 -30.60 6.91 8.95
N GLY A 361 -29.77 6.18 8.22
CA GLY A 361 -30.02 5.78 6.83
C GLY A 361 -29.42 6.73 5.79
N ASP A 362 -28.53 7.66 6.19
CA ASP A 362 -27.74 8.42 5.22
C ASP A 362 -26.55 7.61 4.73
N ILE A 363 -26.18 7.82 3.48
CA ILE A 363 -24.92 7.31 2.96
C ILE A 363 -23.75 8.00 3.67
N ASP A 364 -22.74 7.22 4.03
CA ASP A 364 -21.52 7.66 4.68
C ASP A 364 -20.31 7.31 3.80
N GLY A 365 -19.32 8.21 3.74
CA GLY A 365 -18.08 8.00 2.99
C GLY A 365 -18.19 8.00 1.45
N LYS A 366 -19.32 8.42 0.88
CA LYS A 366 -19.50 8.43 -0.58
C LYS A 366 -18.69 9.55 -1.25
N SER A 367 -17.92 9.20 -2.27
CA SER A 367 -17.06 10.15 -2.98
C SER A 367 -17.87 11.20 -3.76
N ILE A 368 -17.46 12.46 -3.63
CA ILE A 368 -17.95 13.57 -4.46
C ILE A 368 -16.80 14.02 -5.37
N TYR A 369 -17.06 14.02 -6.66
CA TYR A 369 -16.16 14.47 -7.71
C TYR A 369 -16.60 15.83 -8.25
N PHE A 370 -15.74 16.47 -9.04
CA PHE A 370 -16.04 17.74 -9.69
C PHE A 370 -15.81 17.67 -11.20
N LYS A 371 -16.79 18.16 -11.95
CA LYS A 371 -16.72 18.35 -13.41
C LYS A 371 -16.69 19.84 -13.71
N GLN A 372 -15.87 20.23 -14.68
CA GLN A 372 -15.89 21.58 -15.24
C GLN A 372 -16.35 21.52 -16.70
N VAL A 373 -17.14 22.50 -17.12
CA VAL A 373 -17.43 22.70 -18.54
C VAL A 373 -16.17 23.24 -19.22
N GLN A 374 -15.58 22.40 -20.08
CA GLN A 374 -14.40 22.69 -20.89
C GLN A 374 -14.71 22.35 -22.35
N ASP A 375 -14.47 23.28 -23.26
CA ASP A 375 -14.76 23.15 -24.69
C ASP A 375 -16.21 22.73 -24.97
N GLY A 376 -17.15 23.29 -24.20
CA GLY A 376 -18.59 22.99 -24.32
C GLY A 376 -19.02 21.59 -23.87
N LYS A 377 -18.17 20.86 -23.12
CA LYS A 377 -18.49 19.55 -22.55
C LYS A 377 -18.08 19.48 -21.08
N PHE A 378 -18.69 18.61 -20.30
CA PHE A 378 -18.18 18.32 -18.97
C PHE A 378 -16.90 17.49 -19.05
N ALA A 379 -15.85 17.96 -18.37
CA ALA A 379 -14.60 17.27 -18.15
C ALA A 379 -14.33 17.17 -16.65
N PHE A 380 -13.91 16.00 -16.16
CA PHE A 380 -13.47 15.86 -14.77
C PHE A 380 -12.21 16.70 -14.54
N LEU A 381 -12.19 17.44 -13.44
CA LEU A 381 -10.98 18.14 -13.01
C LEU A 381 -9.91 17.11 -12.63
N LYS A 382 -8.67 17.29 -13.10
CA LYS A 382 -7.55 16.39 -12.81
C LYS A 382 -7.40 16.26 -11.29
N SER A 383 -7.56 15.05 -10.80
CA SER A 383 -7.57 14.67 -9.40
C SER A 383 -6.16 14.61 -8.82
N GLU A 384 -5.41 15.70 -8.86
CA GLU A 384 -4.07 15.72 -8.25
C GLU A 384 -4.12 15.84 -6.71
N ASP A 385 -5.27 16.11 -6.08
CA ASP A 385 -5.31 16.31 -4.61
C ASP A 385 -6.43 15.62 -3.81
N ARG A 386 -7.41 14.92 -4.41
CA ARG A 386 -8.53 14.33 -3.61
C ARG A 386 -9.17 13.07 -4.18
N MET A 387 -8.38 12.06 -4.54
CA MET A 387 -8.85 10.72 -4.19
C MET A 387 -8.46 10.54 -2.74
N GLN A 388 -9.41 10.51 -1.80
CA GLN A 388 -9.17 9.73 -0.59
C GLN A 388 -9.00 8.30 -1.08
N ALA A 389 -7.77 7.94 -1.43
CA ALA A 389 -7.40 6.59 -1.78
C ALA A 389 -7.54 5.81 -0.48
N SER A 390 -8.74 5.33 -0.19
CA SER A 390 -8.95 4.32 0.84
C SER A 390 -7.95 3.22 0.55
N LEU A 391 -7.07 2.90 1.49
CA LEU A 391 -6.03 1.89 1.33
C LEU A 391 -6.59 0.56 0.83
N PHE A 392 -7.84 0.27 1.15
CA PHE A 392 -8.52 -0.98 0.85
C PHE A 392 -9.32 -0.96 -0.46
N ASP A 393 -9.56 0.22 -1.05
CA ASP A 393 -10.34 0.35 -2.29
C ASP A 393 -9.40 0.48 -3.50
N TYR A 394 -9.13 -0.65 -4.16
CA TYR A 394 -8.17 -0.75 -5.26
C TYR A 394 -8.71 -1.55 -6.46
N VAL A 395 -8.04 -1.43 -7.61
CA VAL A 395 -8.43 -2.14 -8.83
C VAL A 395 -7.48 -3.30 -9.06
N GLU A 396 -7.97 -4.53 -8.92
CA GLU A 396 -7.13 -5.74 -9.00
C GLU A 396 -6.23 -5.76 -10.25
N GLY A 397 -6.75 -5.38 -11.42
CA GLY A 397 -6.00 -5.37 -12.68
C GLY A 397 -4.88 -4.34 -12.79
N PHE A 398 -4.87 -3.31 -11.93
CA PHE A 398 -3.92 -2.18 -12.00
C PHE A 398 -3.07 -2.01 -10.74
N THR A 399 -3.46 -2.62 -9.63
CA THR A 399 -2.78 -2.45 -8.34
C THR A 399 -1.96 -3.68 -7.99
N LEU A 400 -0.69 -3.49 -7.60
CA LEU A 400 0.12 -4.49 -6.94
C LEU A 400 -0.07 -4.41 -5.41
N ARG A 401 -0.31 -5.54 -4.74
CA ARG A 401 -0.70 -5.61 -3.32
C ARG A 401 0.32 -6.42 -2.55
N LEU A 402 1.07 -5.72 -1.71
CA LEU A 402 2.21 -6.26 -0.98
C LEU A 402 1.97 -6.14 0.53
N PRO A 403 2.34 -7.14 1.32
CA PRO A 403 2.25 -7.06 2.77
C PRO A 403 3.53 -6.44 3.38
N MET A 404 3.37 -5.77 4.51
CA MET A 404 4.43 -5.30 5.40
C MET A 404 4.24 -5.97 6.76
N GLU A 405 5.29 -6.58 7.30
CA GLU A 405 5.19 -7.26 8.60
C GLU A 405 4.93 -6.27 9.76
N ARG A 406 5.39 -5.03 9.63
CA ARG A 406 5.32 -4.04 10.70
C ARG A 406 5.25 -2.62 10.14
N PRO A 407 4.78 -1.64 10.94
CA PRO A 407 4.92 -0.23 10.59
C PRO A 407 6.39 0.17 10.46
N ILE A 408 6.71 0.98 9.46
CA ILE A 408 8.05 1.54 9.29
C ILE A 408 8.16 2.93 9.92
N PRO A 409 9.30 3.28 10.53
CA PRO A 409 9.47 4.57 11.21
C PRO A 409 9.76 5.73 10.24
N THR A 410 10.44 5.44 9.12
CA THR A 410 10.89 6.44 8.14
C THR A 410 11.11 5.79 6.77
N ILE A 411 11.08 6.61 5.73
CA ILE A 411 11.51 6.29 4.35
C ILE A 411 12.64 7.22 3.89
N ASP A 412 13.24 7.97 4.81
CA ASP A 412 14.44 8.75 4.57
C ASP A 412 15.60 7.80 4.25
N PRO A 413 16.21 7.86 3.05
CA PRO A 413 17.29 6.95 2.70
C PRO A 413 18.47 7.04 3.68
N GLY A 414 18.74 8.21 4.27
CA GLY A 414 19.81 8.37 5.26
C GLY A 414 19.54 7.72 6.62
N LEU A 415 18.29 7.42 6.95
CA LEU A 415 17.88 6.91 8.27
C LEU A 415 17.29 5.50 8.24
N THR A 416 17.17 4.93 7.05
CA THR A 416 16.59 3.61 6.79
C THR A 416 17.58 2.48 7.14
N VAL A 417 17.07 1.42 7.79
CA VAL A 417 17.87 0.28 8.28
C VAL A 417 17.25 -1.08 8.06
N GLU A 418 15.92 -1.15 7.97
CA GLU A 418 15.20 -2.42 7.94
C GLU A 418 14.62 -2.69 6.55
N LYS A 419 14.46 -3.98 6.21
CA LYS A 419 14.17 -4.44 4.85
C LYS A 419 12.97 -3.74 4.19
N VAL A 420 11.89 -3.47 4.92
CA VAL A 420 10.65 -2.88 4.36
C VAL A 420 10.86 -1.40 4.04
N SER A 421 11.50 -0.64 4.92
CA SER A 421 11.91 0.74 4.61
C SER A 421 12.86 0.81 3.42
N ILE A 422 13.79 -0.15 3.28
CA ILE A 422 14.71 -0.25 2.14
C ILE A 422 13.95 -0.54 0.84
N GLU A 423 13.01 -1.48 0.88
CA GLU A 423 12.10 -1.82 -0.23
C GLU A 423 11.36 -0.59 -0.75
N ILE A 424 10.81 0.22 0.16
CA ILE A 424 10.05 1.42 -0.21
C ILE A 424 10.99 2.52 -0.72
N THR A 425 12.16 2.70 -0.10
CA THR A 425 13.20 3.61 -0.58
C THR A 425 13.64 3.28 -2.02
N GLU A 426 13.77 2.01 -2.37
CA GLU A 426 14.10 1.54 -3.73
C GLU A 426 13.05 1.95 -4.78
N GLN A 427 11.78 2.10 -4.37
CA GLN A 427 10.74 2.56 -5.30
C GLN A 427 10.76 4.07 -5.50
N LEU A 428 11.15 4.81 -4.46
CA LEU A 428 11.07 6.27 -4.36
C LEU A 428 12.36 6.99 -4.79
N PHE A 429 13.51 6.35 -4.73
CA PHE A 429 14.79 7.00 -4.99
C PHE A 429 15.69 6.16 -5.90
N MET A 430 16.44 6.83 -6.78
CA MET A 430 17.48 6.19 -7.60
C MET A 430 18.84 6.29 -6.91
N GLY A 431 19.61 5.21 -6.92
CA GLY A 431 21.02 5.17 -6.55
C GLY A 431 21.95 5.61 -7.68
N LEU A 432 23.25 5.71 -7.37
CA LEU A 432 24.27 5.96 -8.40
C LEU A 432 24.38 4.77 -9.37
N THR A 433 24.31 3.57 -8.80
CA THR A 433 24.34 2.29 -9.49
C THR A 433 23.19 1.44 -8.96
N ASP A 434 22.85 0.39 -9.69
CA ASP A 434 21.88 -0.62 -9.27
C ASP A 434 22.53 -2.02 -9.33
N LEU A 435 21.82 -3.07 -8.93
CA LEU A 435 22.31 -4.46 -8.94
C LEU A 435 21.63 -5.29 -10.02
N ASP A 436 22.43 -5.99 -10.81
CA ASP A 436 21.91 -6.98 -11.76
C ASP A 436 21.18 -8.12 -11.03
N LYS A 437 19.98 -8.46 -11.49
CA LYS A 437 19.08 -9.40 -10.82
C LYS A 437 19.59 -10.85 -10.71
N GLU A 438 20.54 -11.24 -11.57
CA GLU A 438 21.07 -12.60 -11.59
C GLU A 438 22.48 -12.67 -10.99
N THR A 439 23.33 -11.71 -11.34
CA THR A 439 24.75 -11.70 -11.00
C THR A 439 25.09 -10.81 -9.82
N TYR A 440 24.18 -9.93 -9.40
CA TYR A 440 24.36 -8.93 -8.35
C TYR A 440 25.57 -8.02 -8.57
N LYS A 441 26.00 -7.86 -9.82
CA LYS A 441 27.03 -6.89 -10.19
C LYS A 441 26.40 -5.51 -10.27
N ALA A 442 27.21 -4.49 -9.96
CA ALA A 442 26.84 -3.11 -10.22
C ALA A 442 26.49 -2.91 -11.71
N VAL A 443 25.34 -2.30 -11.96
CA VAL A 443 24.88 -1.84 -13.27
C VAL A 443 24.54 -0.35 -13.23
N PRO A 444 24.51 0.34 -14.39
CA PRO A 444 24.11 1.75 -14.46
C PRO A 444 22.72 2.02 -13.89
N GLU A 445 22.55 3.16 -13.21
CA GLU A 445 21.25 3.68 -12.79
C GLU A 445 21.17 5.21 -12.98
N LEU A 446 21.49 6.03 -11.97
CA LEU A 446 21.71 7.47 -12.15
C LEU A 446 23.02 7.73 -12.90
N ALA A 447 24.08 6.98 -12.56
CA ALA A 447 25.32 6.98 -13.33
C ALA A 447 25.18 6.07 -14.55
N THR A 448 25.49 6.61 -15.73
CA THR A 448 25.51 5.84 -17.00
C THR A 448 26.71 4.92 -17.10
N HIS A 449 27.83 5.31 -16.49
CA HIS A 449 29.06 4.55 -16.37
C HIS A 449 29.96 5.16 -15.30
N TRP A 450 31.05 4.46 -14.97
CA TRP A 450 32.07 4.92 -14.04
C TRP A 450 33.46 4.46 -14.45
N GLU A 451 34.47 5.21 -14.01
CA GLU A 451 35.88 4.91 -14.24
C GLU A 451 36.60 4.71 -12.91
N ALA A 452 37.41 3.67 -12.82
CA ALA A 452 38.31 3.43 -11.69
C ALA A 452 39.72 3.91 -12.05
N GLY A 453 40.30 4.77 -11.21
CA GLY A 453 41.71 5.15 -11.35
C GLY A 453 42.66 3.96 -11.11
N ASN A 454 43.89 4.04 -11.62
CA ASN A 454 44.88 2.96 -11.57
C ASN A 454 45.18 2.41 -10.16
N SER A 455 44.97 3.20 -9.12
CA SER A 455 45.18 2.80 -7.73
C SER A 455 43.99 2.06 -7.09
N GLY A 456 42.84 2.00 -7.77
CA GLY A 456 41.58 1.48 -7.21
C GLY A 456 41.01 2.31 -6.06
N ARG A 457 41.55 3.51 -5.82
CA ARG A 457 41.13 4.44 -4.74
C ARG A 457 40.33 5.63 -5.23
N LYS A 458 40.28 5.86 -6.53
CA LYS A 458 39.50 6.95 -7.11
C LYS A 458 38.48 6.38 -8.08
N PHE A 459 37.25 6.85 -7.95
CA PHE A 459 36.15 6.47 -8.83
C PHE A 459 35.42 7.73 -9.31
N THR A 460 35.21 7.84 -10.61
CA THR A 460 34.46 8.93 -11.22
C THR A 460 33.20 8.36 -11.84
N PHE A 461 32.04 8.88 -11.45
CA PHE A 461 30.73 8.47 -11.96
C PHE A 461 30.15 9.58 -12.83
N PHE A 462 29.63 9.20 -13.99
CA PHE A 462 29.06 10.11 -14.99
C PHE A 462 27.55 9.96 -15.02
N LEU A 463 26.85 10.97 -14.52
CA LEU A 463 25.41 10.97 -14.33
C LEU A 463 24.68 11.28 -15.64
N ARG A 464 23.51 10.68 -15.81
CA ARG A 464 22.58 11.08 -16.88
C ARG A 464 21.92 12.41 -16.54
N ASN A 465 21.60 13.21 -17.55
CA ASN A 465 21.07 14.58 -17.40
C ASN A 465 19.55 14.70 -17.62
N ASP A 466 18.86 13.57 -17.75
CA ASP A 466 17.42 13.45 -17.96
C ASP A 466 16.66 12.99 -16.71
N VAL A 467 17.32 12.87 -15.55
CA VAL A 467 16.63 12.61 -14.27
C VAL A 467 16.21 13.91 -13.62
N LYS A 468 14.95 13.94 -13.17
CA LYS A 468 14.39 15.03 -12.38
C LYS A 468 13.86 14.53 -11.06
N TRP A 469 13.92 15.40 -10.08
CA TRP A 469 13.11 15.33 -8.88
C TRP A 469 11.62 15.56 -9.22
N THR A 470 10.71 15.05 -8.40
CA THR A 470 9.25 15.25 -8.58
C THR A 470 8.80 16.71 -8.49
N ASP A 471 9.66 17.63 -8.05
CA ASP A 471 9.42 19.08 -8.11
C ASP A 471 9.91 19.72 -9.44
N GLY A 472 10.37 18.91 -10.38
CA GLY A 472 10.80 19.29 -11.72
C GLY A 472 12.28 19.68 -11.86
N LYS A 473 13.04 19.76 -10.76
CA LYS A 473 14.47 20.12 -10.80
C LYS A 473 15.34 18.96 -11.28
N PRO A 474 16.46 19.22 -11.98
CA PRO A 474 17.39 18.16 -12.35
C PRO A 474 18.05 17.55 -11.12
N VAL A 475 18.29 16.24 -11.14
CA VAL A 475 19.14 15.56 -10.16
C VAL A 475 20.60 15.72 -10.58
N THR A 476 21.46 16.17 -9.67
CA THR A 476 22.86 16.52 -9.99
C THR A 476 23.87 15.82 -9.08
N ALA A 477 25.14 15.86 -9.46
CA ALA A 477 26.26 15.41 -8.63
C ALA A 477 26.35 16.17 -7.29
N HIS A 478 25.82 17.40 -7.24
CA HIS A 478 25.74 18.17 -6.00
C HIS A 478 24.76 17.56 -4.99
N ASP A 479 23.67 16.94 -5.44
CA ASP A 479 22.70 16.25 -4.57
C ASP A 479 23.31 14.98 -3.96
N VAL A 480 24.15 14.27 -4.72
CA VAL A 480 24.92 13.11 -4.25
C VAL A 480 25.92 13.53 -3.17
N VAL A 481 26.72 14.56 -3.45
CA VAL A 481 27.71 15.10 -2.50
C VAL A 481 27.03 15.56 -1.22
N TRP A 482 25.92 16.27 -1.33
CA TRP A 482 25.18 16.76 -0.17
C TRP A 482 24.57 15.61 0.65
N GLY A 483 23.95 14.62 -0.01
CA GLY A 483 23.35 13.47 0.65
C GLY A 483 24.37 12.65 1.45
N ILE A 484 25.53 12.39 0.86
CA ILE A 484 26.62 11.66 1.53
C ILE A 484 27.18 12.45 2.71
N ARG A 485 27.37 13.77 2.56
CA ARG A 485 27.80 14.64 3.67
C ARG A 485 26.79 14.66 4.80
N ARG A 486 25.49 14.73 4.49
CA ARG A 486 24.42 14.63 5.49
C ARG A 486 24.50 13.30 6.23
N ASN A 487 24.65 12.19 5.53
CA ASN A 487 24.66 10.85 6.14
C ASN A 487 25.92 10.61 7.01
N ILE A 488 27.04 11.29 6.72
CA ILE A 488 28.25 11.24 7.57
C ILE A 488 28.20 12.23 8.75
N ASP A 489 27.41 13.30 8.68
CA ASP A 489 27.29 14.24 9.80
C ASP A 489 26.75 13.52 11.05
N PRO A 490 27.48 13.52 12.18
CA PRO A 490 27.03 12.88 13.43
C PRO A 490 25.68 13.38 13.94
N LYS A 491 25.26 14.59 13.55
CA LYS A 491 23.95 15.15 13.89
C LYS A 491 22.80 14.37 13.26
N THR A 492 23.00 13.83 12.06
CA THR A 492 22.00 13.04 11.33
C THR A 492 21.77 11.69 12.00
N LYS A 493 22.78 11.14 12.70
CA LYS A 493 22.73 9.80 13.31
C LYS A 493 22.33 8.72 12.30
N SER A 494 22.79 8.86 11.05
CA SER A 494 22.54 7.88 10.00
C SER A 494 23.05 6.51 10.44
N PRO A 495 22.22 5.47 10.51
CA PRO A 495 22.70 4.15 10.84
C PRO A 495 23.62 3.57 9.76
N GLY A 496 23.43 3.98 8.50
CA GLY A 496 24.23 3.55 7.35
C GLY A 496 25.63 4.19 7.27
N TRP A 497 26.00 5.09 8.19
CA TRP A 497 27.29 5.80 8.17
C TRP A 497 28.50 4.85 8.13
N TYR A 498 28.39 3.64 8.69
CA TYR A 498 29.49 2.67 8.70
C TYR A 498 29.87 2.23 7.29
N MET A 499 28.91 2.14 6.36
CA MET A 499 29.16 1.82 4.96
C MET A 499 29.91 2.96 4.24
N LEU A 500 29.68 4.20 4.67
CA LEU A 500 30.32 5.39 4.12
C LEU A 500 31.78 5.58 4.59
N GLN A 501 32.24 4.83 5.61
CA GLN A 501 33.61 4.94 6.15
C GLN A 501 34.72 4.64 5.14
N ILE A 502 34.39 3.94 4.04
CA ILE A 502 35.32 3.66 2.95
C ILE A 502 35.77 4.94 2.22
N ILE A 503 34.97 6.00 2.27
CA ILE A 503 35.28 7.30 1.69
C ILE A 503 36.37 7.95 2.54
N LYS A 504 37.40 8.48 1.87
CA LYS A 504 38.53 9.14 2.53
C LYS A 504 38.05 10.20 3.52
N ASN A 505 38.63 10.19 4.72
CA ASN A 505 38.30 11.07 5.85
C ASN A 505 36.90 10.89 6.49
N ALA A 506 36.03 9.99 6.01
CA ALA A 506 34.68 9.84 6.55
C ALA A 506 34.64 9.50 8.05
N GLU A 507 35.44 8.53 8.49
CA GLU A 507 35.53 8.16 9.91
C GLU A 507 36.05 9.31 10.78
N ALA A 508 37.08 10.02 10.30
CA ALA A 508 37.67 11.15 11.02
C ALA A 508 36.67 12.30 11.17
N ILE A 509 35.82 12.53 10.16
CA ILE A 509 34.74 13.52 10.22
C ILE A 509 33.65 13.08 11.19
N TYR A 510 33.16 11.84 11.08
CA TYR A 510 32.13 11.31 11.97
C TYR A 510 32.58 11.34 13.45
N LYS A 511 33.85 11.03 13.72
CA LYS A 511 34.43 11.10 15.08
C LYS A 511 34.83 12.52 15.52
N GLY A 512 34.55 13.54 14.71
CA GLY A 512 34.83 14.95 15.02
C GLY A 512 36.32 15.33 15.02
N ARG A 513 37.21 14.48 14.51
CA ARG A 513 38.66 14.75 14.36
C ARG A 513 38.93 15.73 13.23
N ILE A 514 38.13 15.66 12.15
CA ILE A 514 38.08 16.66 11.08
C ILE A 514 36.72 17.33 11.14
N LYS A 515 36.69 18.66 11.28
CA LYS A 515 35.42 19.43 11.36
C LYS A 515 34.97 19.97 10.00
N ASP A 516 35.90 20.07 9.05
CA ASP A 516 35.65 20.61 7.73
C ASP A 516 35.15 19.51 6.80
N MET A 517 33.85 19.52 6.53
CA MET A 517 33.17 18.55 5.67
C MET A 517 33.64 18.60 4.21
N THR A 518 34.32 19.67 3.79
CA THR A 518 34.87 19.76 2.42
C THR A 518 36.07 18.84 2.20
N GLN A 519 36.70 18.36 3.28
CA GLN A 519 37.80 17.39 3.22
C GLN A 519 37.33 15.95 3.05
N LEU A 520 36.02 15.69 3.10
CA LEU A 520 35.46 14.39 2.78
C LEU A 520 35.80 14.03 1.32
N GLY A 521 36.21 12.78 1.06
CA GLY A 521 36.59 12.26 -0.26
C GLY A 521 35.43 12.11 -1.25
N VAL A 522 34.54 13.09 -1.35
CA VAL A 522 33.45 13.16 -2.33
C VAL A 522 33.28 14.59 -2.83
N ARG A 523 33.28 14.78 -4.15
CA ARG A 523 33.10 16.09 -4.78
C ARG A 523 32.40 15.98 -6.13
N ALA A 524 31.59 16.99 -6.44
CA ALA A 524 31.07 17.22 -7.77
C ALA A 524 32.15 17.95 -8.57
N LEU A 525 32.57 17.39 -9.69
CA LEU A 525 33.47 18.07 -10.65
C LEU A 525 32.69 19.07 -11.51
N ASP A 526 31.44 18.72 -11.81
CA ASP A 526 30.41 19.53 -12.48
C ASP A 526 29.02 18.97 -12.09
N ASP A 527 27.95 19.49 -12.71
CA ASP A 527 26.56 19.11 -12.41
C ASP A 527 26.28 17.60 -12.60
N TYR A 528 27.05 16.90 -13.46
CA TYR A 528 26.77 15.51 -13.84
C TYR A 528 27.98 14.59 -13.67
N THR A 529 29.00 15.02 -12.93
CA THR A 529 30.20 14.22 -12.68
C THR A 529 30.56 14.25 -11.20
N VAL A 530 30.50 13.10 -10.52
CA VAL A 530 30.89 12.96 -9.11
C VAL A 530 32.14 12.10 -8.99
N GLU A 531 33.13 12.58 -8.25
CA GLU A 531 34.37 11.86 -7.95
C GLU A 531 34.41 11.47 -6.46
N PHE A 532 34.79 10.21 -6.22
CA PHE A 532 35.09 9.66 -4.91
C PHE A 532 36.58 9.38 -4.77
N GLU A 533 37.14 9.72 -3.61
CA GLU A 533 38.45 9.26 -3.15
C GLU A 533 38.24 8.37 -1.90
N LEU A 534 38.79 7.17 -1.93
CA LEU A 534 38.63 6.15 -0.91
C LEU A 534 39.87 6.06 0.00
N GLU A 535 39.66 5.60 1.23
CA GLU A 535 40.72 5.41 2.23
C GLU A 535 41.71 4.31 1.79
N TYR A 536 41.19 3.28 1.11
CA TYR A 536 41.95 2.17 0.56
C TYR A 536 41.37 1.75 -0.81
N ALA A 537 42.11 0.90 -1.53
CA ALA A 537 41.65 0.44 -2.84
C ALA A 537 40.45 -0.51 -2.65
N ALA A 538 39.36 -0.31 -3.39
CA ALA A 538 38.15 -1.10 -3.21
C ALA A 538 37.49 -1.39 -4.56
N SER A 539 37.90 -2.50 -5.18
CA SER A 539 37.39 -2.93 -6.48
C SER A 539 35.88 -3.29 -6.49
N PHE A 540 35.25 -3.39 -5.32
CA PHE A 540 33.81 -3.60 -5.13
C PHE A 540 33.01 -2.28 -4.93
N PHE A 541 33.68 -1.12 -4.88
CA PHE A 541 33.03 0.16 -4.56
C PHE A 541 31.79 0.49 -5.42
N PRO A 542 31.78 0.26 -6.76
CA PRO A 542 30.57 0.51 -7.57
C PRO A 542 29.34 -0.31 -7.15
N THR A 543 29.52 -1.41 -6.43
CA THR A 543 28.42 -2.23 -5.92
C THR A 543 27.79 -1.61 -4.66
N ILE A 544 28.58 -0.89 -3.87
CA ILE A 544 28.11 -0.26 -2.63
C ILE A 544 27.40 1.08 -2.92
N THR A 545 27.77 1.76 -4.01
CA THR A 545 27.14 3.04 -4.40
C THR A 545 25.67 2.94 -4.81
N GLY A 546 25.15 1.73 -4.98
CA GLY A 546 23.73 1.44 -5.20
C GLY A 546 22.93 1.15 -3.94
N ILE A 547 23.52 1.34 -2.77
CA ILE A 547 22.83 1.19 -1.48
C ILE A 547 22.26 2.54 -1.07
N TRP A 548 21.08 2.54 -0.43
CA TRP A 548 20.32 3.72 0.00
C TRP A 548 21.11 4.79 0.76
N ALA A 549 22.21 4.41 1.45
CA ALA A 549 23.11 5.35 2.13
C ALA A 549 23.87 6.29 1.17
N TYR A 550 24.00 5.92 -0.11
CA TYR A 550 24.69 6.67 -1.16
C TYR A 550 23.74 7.46 -2.07
N TYR A 551 22.42 7.34 -1.87
CA TYR A 551 21.44 7.97 -2.75
C TYR A 551 21.57 9.50 -2.71
N PRO A 552 21.38 10.20 -3.85
CA PRO A 552 21.19 11.64 -3.83
C PRO A 552 19.98 11.98 -2.96
N LEU A 553 20.03 13.13 -2.28
CA LEU A 553 18.94 13.57 -1.40
C LEU A 553 18.45 14.97 -1.78
N PRO A 554 17.14 15.25 -1.70
CA PRO A 554 16.55 16.53 -2.08
C PRO A 554 16.82 17.59 -0.99
N LYS A 555 17.98 18.24 -1.06
CA LYS A 555 18.46 19.21 -0.06
C LYS A 555 17.39 20.20 0.37
N GLU A 556 16.74 20.86 -0.59
CA GLU A 556 15.78 21.92 -0.30
C GLU A 556 14.54 21.42 0.45
N ALA A 557 14.02 20.23 0.09
CA ALA A 557 12.88 19.64 0.79
C ALA A 557 13.25 19.27 2.23
N ILE A 558 14.42 18.67 2.42
CA ILE A 558 14.91 18.27 3.75
C ILE A 558 15.16 19.50 4.65
N GLU A 559 15.82 20.53 4.13
CA GLU A 559 16.09 21.77 4.88
C GLU A 559 14.81 22.53 5.22
N LYS A 560 13.81 22.52 4.31
CA LYS A 560 12.53 23.22 4.50
C LYS A 560 11.60 22.53 5.49
N TYR A 561 11.47 21.21 5.39
CA TYR A 561 10.45 20.45 6.13
C TYR A 561 11.01 19.66 7.33
N GLY A 562 12.33 19.59 7.49
CA GLY A 562 12.96 18.92 8.63
C GLY A 562 12.53 17.46 8.70
N GLU A 563 12.17 16.96 9.90
CA GLU A 563 11.75 15.56 10.10
C GLU A 563 10.51 15.15 9.28
N GLN A 564 9.67 16.12 8.91
CA GLN A 564 8.44 15.89 8.14
C GLN A 564 8.66 15.83 6.64
N TRP A 565 9.90 15.96 6.15
CA TRP A 565 10.17 15.99 4.70
C TRP A 565 9.71 14.73 3.95
N THR A 566 9.46 13.62 4.66
CA THR A 566 8.97 12.37 4.08
C THR A 566 7.45 12.20 4.09
N ASP A 567 6.69 13.22 4.53
CA ASP A 567 5.23 13.19 4.44
C ASP A 567 4.77 13.25 2.96
N PRO A 568 3.63 12.63 2.58
CA PRO A 568 3.19 12.53 1.18
C PRO A 568 3.11 13.87 0.42
N ASP A 569 2.72 14.95 1.09
CA ASP A 569 2.58 16.30 0.51
C ASP A 569 3.90 17.10 0.47
N LYS A 570 4.97 16.57 1.07
CA LYS A 570 6.27 17.26 1.25
C LYS A 570 7.44 16.55 0.60
N ILE A 571 7.34 15.24 0.41
CA ILE A 571 8.44 14.43 -0.10
C ILE A 571 8.75 14.74 -1.56
N VAL A 572 10.04 14.86 -1.86
CA VAL A 572 10.57 15.02 -3.21
C VAL A 572 11.40 13.79 -3.54
N THR A 573 11.11 13.15 -4.67
CA THR A 573 11.62 11.81 -5.03
C THR A 573 12.14 11.82 -6.47
N ASN A 574 12.97 10.85 -6.85
CA ASN A 574 13.49 10.70 -8.22
C ASN A 574 13.33 9.28 -8.77
N GLY A 575 12.70 8.37 -8.01
CA GLY A 575 12.50 6.98 -8.39
C GLY A 575 11.30 6.75 -9.30
N SER A 576 11.04 5.46 -9.56
CA SER A 576 9.98 4.97 -10.45
C SER A 576 8.56 5.19 -9.92
N TYR A 577 8.41 5.40 -8.61
CA TYR A 577 7.14 5.71 -7.95
C TYR A 577 7.27 6.96 -7.08
N LYS A 578 6.13 7.57 -6.77
CA LYS A 578 5.98 8.65 -5.79
C LYS A 578 5.02 8.22 -4.69
N LEU A 579 5.20 8.77 -3.49
CA LEU A 579 4.33 8.51 -2.35
C LEU A 579 3.00 9.26 -2.52
N ALA A 580 1.89 8.52 -2.61
CA ALA A 580 0.55 9.11 -2.69
C ALA A 580 -0.15 9.17 -1.33
N LEU A 581 0.01 8.11 -0.52
CA LEU A 581 -0.57 8.03 0.82
C LEU A 581 0.38 7.32 1.76
N TRP A 582 0.45 7.79 3.01
CA TRP A 582 1.04 7.06 4.10
C TRP A 582 0.20 7.19 5.36
N GLU A 583 -0.54 6.13 5.68
CA GLU A 583 -1.31 6.03 6.92
C GLU A 583 -0.48 5.25 7.95
N LYS A 584 0.11 5.99 8.89
CA LYS A 584 1.05 5.43 9.90
C LYS A 584 0.36 4.32 10.70
N GLY A 585 0.93 3.12 10.65
CA GLY A 585 0.38 1.95 11.36
C GLY A 585 -0.68 1.16 10.58
N VAL A 586 -1.13 1.65 9.41
CA VAL A 586 -2.07 0.93 8.54
C VAL A 586 -1.43 0.50 7.21
N GLY A 587 -0.85 1.44 6.44
CA GLY A 587 -0.26 1.11 5.15
C GLY A 587 0.15 2.31 4.30
N MET A 588 0.53 2.04 3.04
CA MET A 588 1.03 3.04 2.09
C MET A 588 0.52 2.79 0.68
N ILE A 589 0.37 3.87 -0.09
CA ILE A 589 0.09 3.83 -1.52
C ILE A 589 1.19 4.56 -2.25
N LEU A 590 1.83 3.86 -3.18
CA LEU A 590 2.77 4.43 -4.14
C LEU A 590 2.11 4.44 -5.52
N VAL A 591 2.28 5.53 -6.26
CA VAL A 591 1.79 5.64 -7.64
C VAL A 591 2.95 5.87 -8.57
N LYS A 592 2.85 5.36 -9.81
CA LYS A 592 3.88 5.54 -10.84
C LYS A 592 4.25 7.01 -10.96
N ASN A 593 5.56 7.27 -10.99
CA ASN A 593 6.09 8.61 -11.22
C ASN A 593 6.16 8.88 -12.73
N PRO A 594 5.32 9.77 -13.29
CA PRO A 594 5.35 10.07 -14.72
C PRO A 594 6.62 10.80 -15.15
N ASP A 595 7.33 11.45 -14.22
CA ASP A 595 8.57 12.21 -14.48
C ASP A 595 9.83 11.36 -14.34
N TYR A 596 9.70 10.07 -14.02
CA TYR A 596 10.82 9.13 -13.98
C TYR A 596 11.45 8.99 -15.37
N CYS A 597 12.78 8.98 -15.44
CA CYS A 597 13.53 8.95 -16.70
C CYS A 597 13.27 7.72 -17.59
N GLN A 598 12.68 6.67 -17.04
CA GLN A 598 12.23 5.47 -17.75
C GLN A 598 10.76 5.15 -17.44
N ALA A 599 9.92 6.18 -17.29
CA ALA A 599 8.50 6.00 -16.95
C ALA A 599 7.78 5.04 -17.91
N ASP A 600 8.13 5.01 -19.20
CA ASP A 600 7.49 4.14 -20.18
C ASP A 600 7.70 2.64 -19.91
N SER A 601 8.79 2.23 -19.24
CA SER A 601 9.02 0.83 -18.89
C SER A 601 8.29 0.41 -17.60
N VAL A 602 7.88 1.36 -16.77
CA VAL A 602 7.15 1.09 -15.52
C VAL A 602 5.70 0.75 -15.85
N SER A 603 5.33 -0.52 -15.67
CA SER A 603 4.03 -1.04 -16.13
C SER A 603 2.94 -1.06 -15.07
N ILE A 604 3.30 -1.03 -13.78
CA ILE A 604 2.35 -1.09 -12.66
C ILE A 604 2.01 0.36 -12.25
N PRO A 605 0.75 0.80 -12.38
CA PRO A 605 0.37 2.17 -12.01
C PRO A 605 0.39 2.45 -10.51
N GLU A 606 0.07 1.45 -9.69
CA GLU A 606 -0.12 1.62 -8.26
C GLU A 606 0.39 0.42 -7.46
N ILE A 607 1.07 0.68 -6.35
CA ILE A 607 1.49 -0.31 -5.37
C ILE A 607 0.84 0.04 -4.03
N ARG A 608 0.23 -0.94 -3.39
CA ARG A 608 -0.33 -0.81 -2.05
C ARG A 608 0.38 -1.75 -1.09
N TYR A 609 0.87 -1.16 -0.01
CA TYR A 609 1.51 -1.86 1.09
C TYR A 609 0.56 -1.92 2.28
N PHE A 610 0.22 -3.13 2.74
CA PHE A 610 -0.67 -3.37 3.88
C PHE A 610 0.11 -3.87 5.09
N ILE A 611 -0.12 -3.31 6.28
CA ILE A 611 0.52 -3.83 7.50
C ILE A 611 -0.20 -5.09 7.96
N ILE A 612 0.46 -6.24 7.80
CA ILE A 612 -0.04 -7.58 8.10
C ILE A 612 1.02 -8.32 8.94
N PRO A 613 0.98 -8.15 10.28
CA PRO A 613 2.00 -8.72 11.17
C PRO A 613 1.92 -10.22 11.36
N GLN A 614 0.76 -10.83 11.11
CA GLN A 614 0.57 -12.26 11.30
C GLN A 614 0.64 -12.98 9.95
N GLY A 615 1.62 -13.88 9.80
CA GLY A 615 1.80 -14.68 8.59
C GLY A 615 0.54 -15.48 8.22
N ASN A 616 -0.15 -16.08 9.18
CA ASN A 616 -1.36 -16.87 8.90
C ASN A 616 -2.49 -16.01 8.30
N LEU A 617 -2.65 -14.77 8.76
CA LEU A 617 -3.58 -13.81 8.14
C LEU A 617 -3.13 -13.45 6.72
N GLY A 618 -1.83 -13.18 6.53
CA GLY A 618 -1.25 -12.92 5.21
C GLY A 618 -1.47 -14.08 4.23
N LEU A 619 -1.36 -15.33 4.69
CA LEU A 619 -1.59 -16.51 3.86
C LEU A 619 -3.05 -16.60 3.42
N VAL A 620 -4.00 -16.41 4.34
CA VAL A 620 -5.44 -16.37 4.00
C VAL A 620 -5.75 -15.26 3.01
N MET A 621 -5.20 -14.06 3.21
CA MET A 621 -5.38 -12.93 2.28
C MET A 621 -4.77 -13.24 0.90
N TYR A 622 -3.60 -13.89 0.86
CA TYR A 622 -2.98 -14.33 -0.38
C TYR A 622 -3.88 -15.36 -1.11
N GLU A 623 -4.40 -16.36 -0.41
CA GLU A 623 -5.32 -17.37 -0.97
C GLU A 623 -6.61 -16.73 -1.53
N ASN A 624 -7.14 -15.72 -0.84
CA ASN A 624 -8.31 -14.94 -1.27
C ASN A 624 -8.03 -13.96 -2.42
N ASN A 625 -6.78 -13.91 -2.93
CA ASN A 625 -6.32 -12.93 -3.91
C ASN A 625 -6.44 -11.48 -3.42
N GLU A 626 -6.24 -11.22 -2.13
CA GLU A 626 -6.14 -9.89 -1.54
C GLU A 626 -4.68 -9.42 -1.44
N LEU A 627 -3.72 -10.35 -1.54
CA LEU A 627 -2.29 -10.10 -1.70
C LEU A 627 -1.75 -10.79 -2.96
N ASP A 628 -0.72 -10.20 -3.54
CA ASP A 628 -0.08 -10.72 -4.75
C ASP A 628 1.20 -11.49 -4.49
N ILE A 629 1.89 -11.12 -3.41
CA ILE A 629 3.16 -11.71 -3.01
C ILE A 629 3.17 -11.90 -1.50
N MET A 630 3.72 -13.02 -1.07
CA MET A 630 4.01 -13.31 0.33
C MET A 630 5.38 -13.97 0.46
N GLY A 631 6.01 -13.83 1.64
CA GLY A 631 7.34 -14.35 1.92
C GLY A 631 8.46 -13.38 1.52
N SER A 632 9.70 -13.83 1.56
CA SER A 632 10.88 -12.99 1.31
C SER A 632 10.96 -11.78 2.26
N GLY A 633 11.33 -10.59 1.78
CA GLY A 633 11.36 -9.32 2.51
C GLY A 633 9.98 -8.74 2.86
N TYR A 634 8.90 -9.46 2.57
CA TYR A 634 7.53 -9.12 2.97
C TYR A 634 7.08 -9.94 4.19
N SER A 635 5.77 -10.06 4.43
CA SER A 635 5.22 -10.88 5.52
C SER A 635 5.58 -12.37 5.31
N GLN A 636 6.15 -12.99 6.34
CA GLN A 636 6.71 -14.35 6.28
C GLN A 636 5.62 -15.41 6.13
N ILE A 637 5.87 -16.41 5.27
CA ILE A 637 5.04 -17.61 5.18
C ILE A 637 5.22 -18.42 6.47
N PRO A 638 4.14 -18.82 7.17
CA PRO A 638 4.26 -19.65 8.36
C PRO A 638 4.93 -20.97 8.02
N SER A 639 5.96 -21.34 8.77
CA SER A 639 6.77 -22.53 8.45
C SER A 639 5.96 -23.83 8.55
N GLU A 640 4.94 -23.86 9.41
CA GLU A 640 4.02 -25.00 9.58
C GLU A 640 3.13 -25.25 8.36
N ASP A 641 2.82 -24.22 7.57
CA ASP A 641 1.97 -24.32 6.38
C ASP A 641 2.75 -24.70 5.11
N ILE A 642 4.08 -24.62 5.11
CA ILE A 642 4.92 -24.91 3.93
C ILE A 642 4.68 -26.33 3.35
N PRO A 643 4.59 -27.41 4.16
CA PRO A 643 4.27 -28.74 3.64
C PRO A 643 2.92 -28.77 2.90
N ASP A 644 1.90 -28.10 3.44
CA ASP A 644 0.56 -28.05 2.85
C ASP A 644 0.53 -27.19 1.57
N ILE A 645 1.26 -26.07 1.56
CA ILE A 645 1.48 -25.23 0.36
C ILE A 645 2.10 -26.05 -0.77
N LYS A 646 3.13 -26.85 -0.45
CA LYS A 646 3.80 -27.73 -1.44
C LYS A 646 2.92 -28.88 -1.91
N ALA A 647 2.02 -29.38 -1.06
CA ALA A 647 1.07 -30.43 -1.41
C ALA A 647 -0.14 -29.90 -2.21
N ASN A 648 -0.47 -28.61 -2.07
CA ASN A 648 -1.60 -27.98 -2.74
C ASN A 648 -1.33 -27.79 -4.25
N PRO A 649 -2.23 -28.24 -5.16
CA PRO A 649 -1.99 -28.22 -6.61
C PRO A 649 -1.97 -26.82 -7.25
N VAL A 650 -2.47 -25.80 -6.54
CA VAL A 650 -2.43 -24.39 -6.97
C VAL A 650 -1.22 -23.71 -6.35
N LEU A 651 -1.13 -23.70 -5.01
CA LEU A 651 -0.08 -22.95 -4.30
C LEU A 651 1.32 -23.49 -4.59
N SER A 652 1.49 -24.79 -4.81
CA SER A 652 2.79 -25.39 -5.18
C SER A 652 3.37 -24.81 -6.48
N LYS A 653 2.54 -24.31 -7.40
CA LYS A 653 2.97 -23.66 -8.65
C LYS A 653 3.33 -22.19 -8.45
N GLU A 654 2.76 -21.57 -7.42
CA GLU A 654 3.00 -20.18 -7.03
C GLU A 654 4.17 -20.06 -6.04
N TYR A 655 4.55 -21.18 -5.42
CA TYR A 655 5.62 -21.28 -4.45
C TYR A 655 7.00 -21.44 -5.11
N SER A 656 7.98 -20.72 -4.59
CA SER A 656 9.38 -20.94 -4.95
C SER A 656 10.33 -20.65 -3.78
N LEU A 657 11.45 -21.37 -3.76
CA LEU A 657 12.59 -21.05 -2.91
C LEU A 657 13.55 -20.15 -3.68
N LYS A 658 13.98 -19.06 -3.04
CA LYS A 658 14.94 -18.11 -3.59
C LYS A 658 16.13 -17.93 -2.66
N PRO A 659 17.32 -17.60 -3.18
CA PRO A 659 18.48 -17.34 -2.33
C PRO A 659 18.22 -16.17 -1.38
N GLN A 660 18.47 -16.36 -0.09
CA GLN A 660 18.50 -15.29 0.91
C GLN A 660 19.94 -15.23 1.42
N PHE A 661 20.63 -14.11 1.20
CA PHE A 661 22.08 -14.07 1.42
C PHE A 661 22.49 -13.91 2.87
N CYS A 662 22.14 -14.91 3.67
CA CYS A 662 22.51 -15.05 5.05
C CYS A 662 23.14 -16.42 5.30
N THR A 663 24.12 -16.46 6.19
CA THR A 663 24.76 -17.70 6.64
C THR A 663 24.52 -17.89 8.12
N TYR A 664 23.87 -18.99 8.47
CA TYR A 664 23.72 -19.42 9.86
C TYR A 664 24.89 -20.30 10.26
N ALA A 665 25.62 -19.90 11.29
CA ALA A 665 26.86 -20.53 11.71
C ALA A 665 27.06 -20.48 13.23
N TYR A 666 28.03 -21.24 13.71
CA TYR A 666 28.62 -21.07 15.05
C TYR A 666 30.09 -20.70 14.90
N ALA A 667 30.60 -19.81 15.74
CA ALA A 667 32.00 -19.41 15.70
C ALA A 667 32.68 -19.63 17.04
N PHE A 668 34.01 -19.72 17.00
CA PHE A 668 34.85 -19.93 18.17
C PHE A 668 35.47 -18.64 18.67
N ASN A 669 35.64 -18.53 19.99
CA ASN A 669 36.56 -17.58 20.59
C ASN A 669 37.91 -18.29 20.85
N THR A 670 38.90 -18.05 19.99
CA THR A 670 40.20 -18.74 20.05
C THR A 670 41.10 -18.25 21.19
N GLN A 671 40.63 -17.35 22.05
CA GLN A 671 41.31 -16.99 23.31
C GLN A 671 40.87 -17.85 24.50
N ARG A 672 40.00 -18.84 24.28
CA ARG A 672 39.45 -19.70 25.33
C ARG A 672 39.95 -21.13 25.14
N GLU A 673 40.67 -21.67 26.12
CA GLU A 673 40.96 -23.10 26.17
C GLU A 673 39.65 -23.91 26.30
N PRO A 674 39.50 -25.08 25.64
CA PRO A 674 40.46 -25.74 24.75
C PRO A 674 40.25 -25.39 23.25
N VAL A 675 39.37 -24.42 22.93
CA VAL A 675 39.03 -24.06 21.53
C VAL A 675 40.04 -23.10 20.89
N ASP A 676 41.06 -22.67 21.62
CA ASP A 676 42.29 -22.06 21.11
C ASP A 676 43.09 -23.04 20.24
N HIS A 677 43.01 -24.35 20.52
CA HIS A 677 43.68 -25.39 19.75
C HIS A 677 42.93 -25.74 18.43
N PRO A 678 43.55 -25.62 17.24
CA PRO A 678 42.87 -25.84 15.96
C PRO A 678 42.25 -27.23 15.82
N LEU A 679 42.93 -28.30 16.26
CA LEU A 679 42.39 -29.65 16.17
C LEU A 679 41.09 -29.86 16.99
N VAL A 680 40.92 -29.13 18.10
CA VAL A 680 39.67 -29.17 18.89
C VAL A 680 38.54 -28.55 18.08
N ARG A 681 38.78 -27.38 17.47
CA ARG A 681 37.79 -26.72 16.59
C ARG A 681 37.40 -27.60 15.40
N LYS A 682 38.40 -28.22 14.75
CA LYS A 682 38.17 -29.16 13.64
C LYS A 682 37.36 -30.38 14.07
N ALA A 683 37.66 -30.95 15.25
CA ALA A 683 36.91 -32.06 15.80
C ALA A 683 35.44 -31.70 16.04
N ILE A 684 35.19 -30.57 16.71
CA ILE A 684 33.81 -30.09 16.94
C ILE A 684 33.10 -29.86 15.61
N ALA A 685 33.72 -29.18 14.63
CA ALA A 685 33.12 -28.92 13.32
C ALA A 685 32.78 -30.21 12.54
N ALA A 686 33.64 -31.22 12.60
CA ALA A 686 33.44 -32.52 11.95
C ALA A 686 32.44 -33.43 12.67
N ALA A 687 32.10 -33.13 13.93
CA ALA A 687 31.07 -33.85 14.68
C ALA A 687 29.66 -33.29 14.42
N VAL A 688 29.50 -32.22 13.64
CA VAL A 688 28.20 -31.60 13.33
C VAL A 688 27.61 -32.16 12.04
N ASP A 689 26.53 -32.93 12.15
CA ASP A 689 25.78 -33.45 11.00
C ASP A 689 24.76 -32.42 10.49
N ARG A 690 25.18 -31.65 9.48
CA ARG A 690 24.36 -30.57 8.89
C ARG A 690 23.12 -31.10 8.16
N HIS A 691 23.23 -32.27 7.51
CA HIS A 691 22.09 -32.86 6.80
C HIS A 691 21.00 -33.22 7.80
N PHE A 692 21.37 -33.98 8.84
CA PHE A 692 20.43 -34.34 9.90
C PHE A 692 19.80 -33.12 10.57
N MET A 693 20.60 -32.09 10.89
CA MET A 693 20.08 -30.88 11.52
C MET A 693 19.08 -30.14 10.62
N ILE A 694 19.36 -29.99 9.33
CA ILE A 694 18.46 -29.28 8.40
C ILE A 694 17.19 -30.09 8.14
N ASP A 695 17.31 -31.40 7.89
CA ASP A 695 16.17 -32.26 7.58
C ASP A 695 15.20 -32.37 8.77
N VAL A 696 15.74 -32.51 9.99
CA VAL A 696 14.93 -32.74 11.20
C VAL A 696 14.44 -31.44 11.84
N LEU A 697 15.25 -30.35 11.80
CA LEU A 697 14.93 -29.13 12.55
C LEU A 697 14.38 -28.00 11.68
N ALA A 698 14.63 -28.01 10.38
CA ALA A 698 14.27 -26.94 9.45
C ALA A 698 13.49 -27.40 8.21
N GLY A 699 13.10 -28.68 8.14
CA GLY A 699 12.20 -29.18 7.08
C GLY A 699 12.83 -29.35 5.70
N GLY A 700 14.16 -29.35 5.58
CA GLY A 700 14.89 -29.76 4.37
C GLY A 700 15.06 -28.71 3.26
N ASP A 701 14.55 -27.48 3.44
CA ASP A 701 14.55 -26.44 2.39
C ASP A 701 15.79 -25.55 2.35
N LEU A 702 16.65 -25.66 3.37
CA LEU A 702 17.86 -24.84 3.50
C LEU A 702 19.04 -25.47 2.75
N GLN A 703 19.93 -24.64 2.23
CA GLN A 703 21.13 -25.12 1.55
C GLN A 703 22.26 -25.36 2.57
N ILE A 704 22.84 -26.56 2.57
CA ILE A 704 23.98 -26.88 3.45
C ILE A 704 25.18 -25.97 3.18
N ALA A 705 25.78 -25.44 4.25
CA ALA A 705 26.95 -24.59 4.19
C ALA A 705 28.19 -25.26 4.80
N THR A 706 29.30 -25.23 4.09
CA THR A 706 30.63 -25.60 4.60
C THR A 706 31.66 -24.48 4.46
N THR A 707 31.30 -23.41 3.76
CA THR A 707 32.00 -22.13 3.67
C THR A 707 31.12 -21.02 4.22
N PHE A 708 31.69 -19.86 4.54
CA PHE A 708 30.94 -18.81 5.22
C PHE A 708 30.20 -17.85 4.26
N THR A 709 30.82 -17.51 3.13
CA THR A 709 30.22 -16.65 2.11
C THR A 709 29.14 -17.40 1.36
N THR A 710 27.92 -16.87 1.40
CA THR A 710 26.75 -17.45 0.73
C THR A 710 26.80 -17.33 -0.79
N PRO A 711 26.49 -18.38 -1.57
CA PRO A 711 26.29 -18.26 -3.01
C PRO A 711 24.97 -17.53 -3.35
N PRO A 712 24.86 -16.91 -4.55
CA PRO A 712 25.87 -16.76 -5.59
C PRO A 712 26.67 -15.44 -5.48
N ILE A 713 26.80 -14.86 -4.28
CA ILE A 713 27.55 -13.62 -4.06
C ILE A 713 28.94 -13.70 -4.69
N PHE A 714 29.42 -12.57 -5.23
CA PHE A 714 30.73 -12.51 -5.83
C PHE A 714 31.81 -13.00 -4.85
N GLY A 715 32.56 -14.03 -5.23
CA GLY A 715 33.64 -14.58 -4.40
C GLY A 715 33.23 -15.75 -3.53
N ALA A 716 31.92 -16.06 -3.44
CA ALA A 716 31.45 -17.29 -2.82
C ALA A 716 32.05 -18.51 -3.51
N VAL A 717 32.43 -19.50 -2.69
CA VAL A 717 32.94 -20.78 -3.17
C VAL A 717 31.75 -21.65 -3.54
N ASP A 718 31.79 -22.30 -4.70
CA ASP A 718 30.79 -23.31 -5.06
C ASP A 718 30.78 -24.41 -3.98
N PRO A 719 29.63 -24.70 -3.34
CA PRO A 719 29.53 -25.76 -2.33
C PRO A 719 30.06 -27.13 -2.80
N LYS A 720 30.02 -27.40 -4.12
CA LYS A 720 30.57 -28.62 -4.73
C LYS A 720 32.10 -28.68 -4.75
N ALA A 721 32.78 -27.57 -4.46
CA ALA A 721 34.24 -27.52 -4.43
C ALA A 721 34.86 -28.30 -3.26
N GLY A 722 34.06 -28.75 -2.28
CA GLY A 722 34.52 -29.54 -1.14
C GLY A 722 35.40 -28.79 -0.15
N ILE A 723 35.34 -27.45 -0.13
CA ILE A 723 36.05 -26.62 0.86
C ILE A 723 35.25 -26.59 2.16
N GLY A 724 35.96 -26.67 3.28
CA GLY A 724 35.39 -26.64 4.62
C GLY A 724 35.22 -28.02 5.22
N ILE A 725 35.04 -28.07 6.54
CA ILE A 725 35.00 -29.33 7.28
C ILE A 725 33.64 -30.02 7.12
N GLN A 726 33.68 -31.19 6.49
CA GLN A 726 32.55 -32.09 6.33
C GLN A 726 32.27 -32.88 7.61
N PHE A 727 31.03 -33.38 7.74
CA PHE A 727 30.68 -34.30 8.81
C PHE A 727 31.48 -35.60 8.69
N ASN A 728 32.32 -35.89 9.69
CA ASN A 728 33.13 -37.08 9.77
C ASN A 728 33.47 -37.38 11.25
N PRO A 729 32.60 -38.10 11.99
CA PRO A 729 32.79 -38.33 13.41
C PRO A 729 34.00 -39.21 13.72
N VAL A 730 34.45 -40.04 12.77
CA VAL A 730 35.68 -40.84 12.92
C VAL A 730 36.91 -39.93 12.93
N GLN A 731 37.00 -39.03 11.96
CA GLN A 731 38.10 -38.06 11.91
C GLN A 731 38.01 -37.04 13.05
N ALA A 732 36.80 -36.68 13.48
CA ALA A 732 36.58 -35.81 14.63
C ALA A 732 37.19 -36.38 15.91
N ARG A 733 36.92 -37.66 16.24
CA ARG A 733 37.53 -38.34 17.39
C ARG A 733 39.05 -38.42 17.29
N LYS A 734 39.58 -38.66 16.09
CA LYS A 734 41.03 -38.70 15.86
C LYS A 734 41.68 -37.34 16.16
N TRP A 735 41.14 -36.25 15.62
CA TRP A 735 41.65 -34.90 15.91
C TRP A 735 41.52 -34.53 17.39
N LEU A 736 40.42 -34.93 18.04
CA LEU A 736 40.23 -34.68 19.47
C LEU A 736 41.26 -35.44 20.32
N ALA A 737 41.55 -36.70 19.97
CA ALA A 737 42.60 -37.49 20.62
C ALA A 737 43.99 -36.91 20.40
N GLU A 738 44.32 -36.48 19.17
CA GLU A 738 45.58 -35.81 18.84
C GLU A 738 45.72 -34.46 19.57
N ALA A 739 44.61 -33.79 19.90
CA ALA A 739 44.59 -32.59 20.72
C ALA A 739 44.75 -32.86 22.23
N GLY A 740 44.89 -34.12 22.65
CA GLY A 740 45.08 -34.51 24.05
C GLY A 740 43.82 -34.97 24.78
N TYR A 741 42.68 -35.09 24.10
CA TYR A 741 41.39 -35.46 24.70
C TYR A 741 40.82 -36.75 24.08
N PRO A 742 41.50 -37.90 24.19
CA PRO A 742 41.01 -39.15 23.62
C PRO A 742 39.64 -39.51 24.21
N ASP A 743 38.68 -39.76 23.32
CA ASP A 743 37.29 -40.11 23.67
C ASP A 743 36.59 -39.05 24.56
N GLY A 744 37.03 -37.78 24.51
CA GLY A 744 36.48 -36.69 25.33
C GLY A 744 36.94 -36.72 26.78
N LYS A 745 37.85 -37.62 27.15
CA LYS A 745 38.36 -37.73 28.52
C LYS A 745 39.10 -36.45 28.94
N ASP A 746 38.82 -35.99 30.15
CA ASP A 746 39.40 -34.78 30.76
C ASP A 746 39.15 -33.49 29.93
N PHE A 747 38.15 -33.50 29.04
CA PHE A 747 37.80 -32.33 28.23
C PHE A 747 37.16 -31.23 29.11
N PRO A 748 37.68 -29.98 29.08
CA PRO A 748 37.13 -28.89 29.88
C PRO A 748 35.68 -28.52 29.53
N ASP A 749 34.98 -27.95 30.50
CA ASP A 749 33.63 -27.41 30.29
C ASP A 749 33.65 -26.28 29.25
N ILE A 750 32.92 -26.46 28.16
CA ILE A 750 32.71 -25.43 27.13
C ILE A 750 31.27 -24.93 27.11
N THR A 751 31.07 -23.70 26.62
CA THR A 751 29.77 -23.03 26.60
C THR A 751 29.47 -22.50 25.20
N LEU A 752 28.25 -22.72 24.72
CA LEU A 752 27.68 -22.12 23.53
C LEU A 752 26.67 -21.03 23.91
N LEU A 753 26.97 -19.79 23.51
CA LEU A 753 26.08 -18.63 23.65
C LEU A 753 25.21 -18.44 22.41
N TYR A 754 23.91 -18.22 22.59
CA TYR A 754 22.99 -17.91 21.49
C TYR A 754 21.88 -16.96 21.94
N SER A 755 21.28 -16.26 20.97
CA SER A 755 20.12 -15.40 21.21
C SER A 755 18.84 -16.24 21.29
N ALA A 756 17.96 -15.86 22.21
CA ALA A 756 16.70 -16.54 22.50
C ALA A 756 15.77 -16.52 21.29
N SER A 757 15.50 -17.70 20.73
CA SER A 757 14.42 -17.97 19.77
C SER A 757 14.19 -19.47 19.71
N GLU A 758 12.98 -19.91 19.31
CA GLU A 758 12.70 -21.34 19.18
C GLU A 758 13.68 -22.03 18.21
N LYS A 759 13.95 -21.38 17.06
CA LYS A 759 14.94 -21.83 16.07
C LYS A 759 16.31 -22.04 16.71
N ASN A 760 16.87 -21.01 17.35
CA ASN A 760 18.22 -21.07 17.89
C ASN A 760 18.35 -22.10 19.02
N THR A 761 17.32 -22.25 19.86
CA THR A 761 17.28 -23.25 20.92
C THR A 761 17.30 -24.68 20.37
N LYS A 762 16.54 -24.96 19.29
CA LYS A 762 16.57 -26.27 18.62
C LYS A 762 17.95 -26.59 18.05
N PHE A 763 18.54 -25.67 17.28
CA PHE A 763 19.88 -25.86 16.71
C PHE A 763 20.96 -26.00 17.77
N ALA A 764 20.96 -25.17 18.81
CA ALA A 764 21.95 -25.24 19.90
C ALA A 764 21.88 -26.58 20.67
N ARG A 765 20.68 -27.11 20.91
CA ARG A 765 20.47 -28.43 21.51
C ARG A 765 20.96 -29.56 20.61
N ALA A 766 20.76 -29.45 19.30
CA ALA A 766 21.27 -30.43 18.35
C ALA A 766 22.81 -30.43 18.30
N ILE A 767 23.47 -29.27 18.34
CA ILE A 767 24.93 -29.20 18.50
C ILE A 767 25.37 -29.89 19.80
N LYS A 768 24.73 -29.58 20.94
CA LYS A 768 25.03 -30.23 22.22
C LYS A 768 24.89 -31.75 22.12
N ALA A 769 23.81 -32.25 21.53
CA ALA A 769 23.57 -33.68 21.36
C ALA A 769 24.63 -34.34 20.46
N SER A 770 25.02 -33.67 19.37
CA SER A 770 26.04 -34.15 18.44
C SER A 770 27.40 -34.32 19.13
N LEU A 771 27.84 -33.31 19.91
CA LEU A 771 29.09 -33.38 20.65
C LEU A 771 29.06 -34.44 21.75
N ALA A 772 27.94 -34.58 22.47
CA ALA A 772 27.78 -35.62 23.47
C ALA A 772 27.84 -37.02 22.85
N HIS A 773 27.21 -37.23 21.70
CA HIS A 773 27.13 -38.54 21.05
C HIS A 773 28.44 -38.95 20.35
N PHE A 774 29.06 -38.05 19.60
CA PHE A 774 30.22 -38.42 18.76
C PHE A 774 31.57 -38.22 19.45
N LEU A 775 31.65 -37.34 20.45
CA LEU A 775 32.88 -36.91 21.10
C LEU A 775 32.86 -37.03 22.63
N ASN A 776 31.75 -37.45 23.24
CA ASN A 776 31.54 -37.48 24.71
C ASN A 776 31.77 -36.12 25.41
N ILE A 777 31.49 -35.02 24.72
CA ILE A 777 31.65 -33.66 25.28
C ILE A 777 30.27 -33.12 25.72
N ASP A 778 30.16 -32.69 26.98
CA ASP A 778 28.97 -31.98 27.46
C ASP A 778 29.08 -30.47 27.22
N LEU A 779 28.35 -29.98 26.22
CA LEU A 779 28.28 -28.56 25.89
C LEU A 779 27.26 -27.84 26.78
N LYS A 780 27.68 -26.81 27.51
CA LYS A 780 26.77 -25.93 28.25
C LYS A 780 26.10 -24.95 27.31
N LEU A 781 24.78 -24.79 27.44
CA LEU A 781 23.99 -23.86 26.64
C LEU A 781 23.70 -22.60 27.43
N GLN A 782 24.02 -21.44 26.87
CA GLN A 782 23.73 -20.14 27.45
C GLN A 782 22.83 -19.36 26.51
N GLU A 783 21.55 -19.28 26.86
CA GLU A 783 20.56 -18.48 26.14
C GLU A 783 20.51 -17.05 26.70
N LYS A 784 20.42 -16.05 25.83
CA LYS A 784 20.25 -14.64 26.22
C LYS A 784 19.23 -13.95 25.34
N ARG A 785 18.52 -12.94 25.88
CA ARG A 785 17.74 -12.02 25.05
C ARG A 785 18.64 -11.29 24.06
N TRP A 786 18.10 -10.86 22.91
CA TRP A 786 18.86 -10.26 21.82
C TRP A 786 19.83 -9.15 22.27
N GLU A 787 19.37 -8.21 23.08
CA GLU A 787 20.21 -7.10 23.58
C GLU A 787 21.38 -7.59 24.44
N ASP A 788 21.12 -8.51 25.38
CA ASP A 788 22.16 -9.07 26.24
C ASP A 788 23.14 -9.95 25.44
N PHE A 789 22.62 -10.68 24.45
CA PHE A 789 23.44 -11.46 23.51
C PHE A 789 24.39 -10.54 22.74
N ASN A 790 23.84 -9.51 22.07
CA ASN A 790 24.60 -8.53 21.31
C ASN A 790 25.64 -7.83 22.17
N GLN A 791 25.29 -7.46 23.41
CA GLN A 791 26.23 -6.84 24.32
C GLN A 791 27.43 -7.75 24.63
N VAL A 792 27.21 -9.06 24.79
CA VAL A 792 28.30 -10.01 25.05
C VAL A 792 29.18 -10.21 23.83
N ILE A 793 28.59 -10.39 22.64
CA ILE A 793 29.36 -10.64 21.41
C ILE A 793 30.10 -9.39 20.90
N THR A 794 29.60 -8.18 21.15
CA THR A 794 30.23 -6.92 20.70
C THR A 794 31.32 -6.39 21.65
N LYS A 795 31.31 -6.79 22.93
CA LYS A 795 32.36 -6.42 23.91
C LYS A 795 33.60 -7.31 23.84
N ASN A 796 33.77 -8.10 22.78
CA ASN A 796 34.91 -9.01 22.54
C ASN A 796 35.18 -10.02 23.66
N ASN A 797 34.12 -10.44 24.37
CA ASN A 797 34.24 -11.49 25.39
C ASN A 797 33.16 -12.59 25.27
N PRO A 798 32.90 -13.14 24.06
CA PRO A 798 32.04 -14.31 23.96
C PRO A 798 32.67 -15.52 24.65
N PRO A 799 31.87 -16.54 25.03
CA PRO A 799 32.40 -17.79 25.53
C PRO A 799 33.04 -18.61 24.40
N HIS A 800 33.37 -19.88 24.67
CA HIS A 800 34.04 -20.80 23.75
C HIS A 800 33.39 -20.85 22.36
N LEU A 801 32.06 -21.00 22.31
CA LEU A 801 31.28 -20.96 21.08
C LEU A 801 30.18 -19.91 21.18
N PHE A 802 29.82 -19.31 20.05
CA PHE A 802 28.68 -18.40 19.97
C PHE A 802 27.98 -18.50 18.60
N LEU A 803 26.68 -18.22 18.60
CA LEU A 803 25.89 -18.08 17.39
C LEU A 803 26.44 -16.94 16.51
N LEU A 804 26.64 -17.22 15.23
CA LEU A 804 26.99 -16.26 14.19
C LEU A 804 25.96 -16.35 13.07
N ASP A 805 25.10 -15.36 12.98
CA ASP A 805 24.12 -15.21 11.89
C ASP A 805 24.47 -13.90 11.16
N TRP A 806 24.80 -13.99 9.87
CA TRP A 806 25.28 -12.84 9.09
C TRP A 806 24.60 -12.79 7.73
N CYS A 807 24.09 -11.62 7.36
CA CYS A 807 23.49 -11.35 6.06
C CYS A 807 24.34 -10.35 5.27
N ALA A 808 24.31 -10.46 3.96
CA ALA A 808 25.04 -9.57 3.07
C ALA A 808 24.53 -8.12 3.16
N ASP A 809 25.40 -7.18 3.49
CA ASP A 809 25.11 -5.74 3.30
C ASP A 809 25.32 -5.33 1.83
N TYR A 810 26.30 -5.96 1.17
CA TYR A 810 26.58 -5.82 -0.25
C TYR A 810 27.05 -7.17 -0.85
N PRO A 811 26.79 -7.43 -2.15
CA PRO A 811 27.04 -8.73 -2.78
C PRO A 811 28.52 -8.96 -3.15
N ASP A 812 29.42 -8.88 -2.16
CA ASP A 812 30.82 -9.28 -2.30
C ASP A 812 31.32 -10.07 -1.09
N ALA A 813 32.14 -11.10 -1.32
CA ALA A 813 32.76 -11.91 -0.27
C ALA A 813 33.60 -11.09 0.72
N HIS A 814 34.05 -9.90 0.33
CA HIS A 814 34.65 -8.93 1.24
C HIS A 814 33.73 -8.59 2.44
N ASN A 815 32.41 -8.47 2.25
CA ASN A 815 31.45 -8.23 3.34
C ASN A 815 31.46 -9.39 4.35
N PHE A 816 31.58 -10.63 3.88
CA PHE A 816 31.56 -11.82 4.73
C PHE A 816 32.92 -12.10 5.39
N LEU A 817 34.01 -11.95 4.64
CA LEU A 817 35.34 -12.36 5.07
C LEU A 817 36.07 -11.21 5.76
N ASN A 818 36.12 -10.04 5.13
CA ASN A 818 36.91 -8.91 5.63
C ASN A 818 36.19 -8.23 6.79
N GLU A 819 34.94 -7.79 6.60
CA GLU A 819 34.22 -7.00 7.63
C GLU A 819 33.95 -7.81 8.91
N VAL A 820 33.69 -9.13 8.77
CA VAL A 820 33.42 -9.99 9.92
C VAL A 820 34.72 -10.45 10.58
N PHE A 821 35.66 -11.05 9.84
CA PHE A 821 36.77 -11.82 10.46
C PHE A 821 38.12 -11.11 10.53
N LYS A 822 38.33 -9.97 9.87
CA LYS A 822 39.62 -9.27 9.95
C LYS A 822 39.78 -8.55 11.29
N PRO A 823 40.86 -8.79 12.07
CA PRO A 823 41.07 -8.19 13.39
C PRO A 823 40.96 -6.66 13.47
N SER A 824 41.29 -5.96 12.39
CA SER A 824 41.22 -4.49 12.33
C SER A 824 39.81 -3.92 12.18
N LYS A 825 38.78 -4.75 12.01
CA LYS A 825 37.41 -4.32 11.68
C LYS A 825 36.50 -4.25 12.91
N PRO A 826 35.47 -3.36 12.92
CA PRO A 826 34.62 -3.17 14.10
C PRO A 826 33.81 -4.38 14.56
N LEU A 827 33.50 -5.32 13.66
CA LEU A 827 32.66 -6.50 13.96
C LEU A 827 33.46 -7.71 14.46
N TYR A 828 34.79 -7.61 14.47
CA TYR A 828 35.68 -8.71 14.82
C TYR A 828 35.60 -9.07 16.31
N ARG A 829 35.41 -10.36 16.60
CA ARG A 829 35.14 -10.88 17.96
C ARG A 829 35.62 -12.31 18.23
N PHE A 830 36.54 -12.82 17.41
CA PHE A 830 36.92 -14.23 17.41
C PHE A 830 38.18 -14.54 18.21
N GLY A 831 38.99 -13.52 18.54
CA GLY A 831 40.29 -13.73 19.19
C GLY A 831 41.35 -14.38 18.27
N TRP A 832 41.02 -14.62 17.00
CA TRP A 832 41.83 -15.24 15.96
C TRP A 832 42.57 -14.21 15.08
N ASN A 833 43.86 -14.39 14.90
CA ASN A 833 44.66 -13.61 13.96
C ASN A 833 45.53 -14.54 13.11
N ASP A 834 45.39 -14.43 11.78
CA ASP A 834 46.20 -15.18 10.81
C ASP A 834 46.72 -14.24 9.71
N PRO A 835 48.05 -14.01 9.65
CA PRO A 835 48.65 -13.14 8.63
C PRO A 835 48.35 -13.58 7.19
N ARG A 836 48.21 -14.89 6.93
CA ARG A 836 47.89 -15.42 5.59
C ARG A 836 46.50 -14.96 5.17
N PHE A 837 45.54 -14.96 6.08
CA PHE A 837 44.18 -14.49 5.81
C PHE A 837 44.16 -12.97 5.58
N GLU A 838 44.84 -12.20 6.44
CA GLU A 838 44.90 -10.74 6.31
C GLU A 838 45.53 -10.30 4.98
N ASP A 839 46.65 -10.92 4.59
CA ASP A 839 47.32 -10.65 3.32
C ASP A 839 46.42 -10.92 2.12
N LEU A 840 45.67 -12.04 2.15
CA LEU A 840 44.72 -12.36 1.09
C LEU A 840 43.61 -11.32 0.98
N MET A 841 43.09 -10.81 2.09
CA MET A 841 42.08 -9.75 2.07
C MET A 841 42.63 -8.45 1.49
N VAL A 842 43.84 -8.04 1.89
CA VAL A 842 44.50 -6.83 1.34
C VAL A 842 44.80 -6.97 -0.16
N MET A 843 45.19 -8.17 -0.62
CA MET A 843 45.38 -8.44 -2.04
C MET A 843 44.05 -8.37 -2.79
N ALA A 844 42.97 -8.94 -2.23
CA ALA A 844 41.66 -8.98 -2.86
C ALA A 844 41.05 -7.58 -3.01
N GLU A 845 41.20 -6.72 -2.00
CA GLU A 845 40.77 -5.31 -2.02
C GLU A 845 41.33 -4.55 -3.24
N LYS A 846 42.60 -4.79 -3.60
CA LYS A 846 43.32 -4.12 -4.69
C LYS A 846 43.14 -4.77 -6.08
N GLU A 847 42.74 -6.04 -6.14
CA GLU A 847 42.70 -6.80 -7.39
C GLU A 847 41.47 -6.42 -8.22
N LEU A 848 41.70 -5.91 -9.43
CA LEU A 848 40.66 -5.51 -10.38
C LEU A 848 40.21 -6.67 -11.27
N ASN A 849 41.03 -7.72 -11.43
CA ASN A 849 40.66 -8.89 -12.21
C ASN A 849 39.70 -9.81 -11.43
N PRO A 850 38.45 -10.02 -11.89
CA PRO A 850 37.46 -10.75 -11.11
C PRO A 850 37.84 -12.22 -10.83
N LEU A 851 38.51 -12.91 -11.77
CA LEU A 851 38.89 -14.31 -11.57
C LEU A 851 40.00 -14.45 -10.53
N LYS A 852 40.99 -13.54 -10.56
CA LYS A 852 42.04 -13.50 -9.53
C LYS A 852 41.46 -13.19 -8.16
N ARG A 853 40.54 -12.21 -8.07
CA ARG A 853 39.87 -11.83 -6.80
C ARG A 853 39.08 -13.00 -6.21
N LYS A 854 38.28 -13.71 -7.02
CA LYS A 854 37.58 -14.94 -6.60
C LYS A 854 38.53 -16.02 -6.06
N ASN A 855 39.69 -16.20 -6.69
CA ASN A 855 40.68 -17.16 -6.21
C ASN A 855 41.33 -16.76 -4.87
N LEU A 856 41.48 -15.46 -4.60
CA LEU A 856 41.95 -14.97 -3.30
C LEU A 856 40.90 -15.27 -2.20
N TYR A 857 39.63 -14.98 -2.46
CA TYR A 857 38.54 -15.31 -1.53
C TYR A 857 38.41 -16.81 -1.29
N ARG A 858 38.54 -17.64 -2.33
CA ARG A 858 38.56 -19.11 -2.19
C ARG A 858 39.64 -19.59 -1.22
N LYS A 859 40.86 -19.02 -1.28
CA LYS A 859 41.95 -19.36 -0.37
C LYS A 859 41.65 -18.91 1.06
N ALA A 860 41.06 -17.72 1.22
CA ALA A 860 40.68 -17.19 2.51
C ALA A 860 39.56 -18.02 3.19
N GLU A 861 38.54 -18.44 2.43
CA GLU A 861 37.51 -19.38 2.89
C GLU A 861 38.11 -20.71 3.36
N LYS A 862 39.09 -21.25 2.63
CA LYS A 862 39.78 -22.47 3.04
C LYS A 862 40.52 -22.28 4.36
N ILE A 863 41.23 -21.16 4.55
CA ILE A 863 41.88 -20.88 5.83
C ILE A 863 40.84 -20.81 6.96
N LEU A 864 39.78 -20.03 6.74
CA LEU A 864 38.76 -19.75 7.73
C LEU A 864 37.96 -21.01 8.14
N CYS A 865 37.46 -21.76 7.17
CA CYS A 865 36.49 -22.83 7.37
C CYS A 865 37.12 -24.24 7.43
N GLU A 866 38.41 -24.39 7.11
CA GLU A 866 39.07 -25.71 7.01
C GLU A 866 40.44 -25.77 7.70
N ASP A 867 41.34 -24.84 7.40
CA ASP A 867 42.70 -24.90 7.94
C ASP A 867 42.72 -24.49 9.42
N GLU A 868 42.00 -23.42 9.78
CA GLU A 868 41.89 -22.89 11.14
C GLU A 868 40.54 -23.17 11.80
N ALA A 869 39.49 -23.50 11.03
CA ALA A 869 38.15 -23.87 11.50
C ALA A 869 37.57 -22.88 12.53
N ILE A 870 37.64 -21.58 12.23
CA ILE A 870 37.19 -20.48 13.11
C ILE A 870 35.66 -20.41 13.20
N VAL A 871 35.00 -20.91 12.16
CA VAL A 871 33.55 -20.92 12.02
C VAL A 871 33.09 -22.30 11.58
N ILE A 872 31.90 -22.67 12.02
CA ILE A 872 31.13 -23.85 11.64
C ILE A 872 29.88 -23.32 10.92
N PRO A 873 29.95 -23.07 9.59
CA PRO A 873 28.76 -22.79 8.80
C PRO A 873 27.81 -23.99 8.89
N ILE A 874 26.50 -23.76 9.02
CA ILE A 874 25.48 -24.81 9.08
C ILE A 874 24.69 -24.80 7.78
N TYR A 875 24.08 -23.66 7.43
CA TYR A 875 23.30 -23.51 6.22
C TYR A 875 23.36 -22.07 5.65
N PHE A 876 23.14 -21.96 4.35
CA PHE A 876 22.78 -20.71 3.65
C PHE A 876 21.26 -20.60 3.62
N ASP A 877 20.77 -19.42 3.98
CA ASP A 877 19.34 -19.18 4.13
C ASP A 877 18.61 -19.13 2.78
N THR A 878 17.32 -19.41 2.80
CA THR A 878 16.47 -19.33 1.60
C THR A 878 15.20 -18.57 1.91
N ALA A 879 14.79 -17.69 1.00
CA ALA A 879 13.51 -17.02 1.04
C ALA A 879 12.44 -17.93 0.45
N HIS A 880 11.44 -18.27 1.25
CA HIS A 880 10.18 -18.83 0.77
C HIS A 880 9.36 -17.71 0.15
N CYS A 881 8.88 -17.91 -1.08
CA CYS A 881 8.08 -16.92 -1.80
C CYS A 881 6.81 -17.57 -2.35
N LEU A 882 5.67 -16.91 -2.18
CA LEU A 882 4.43 -17.16 -2.90
C LEU A 882 4.15 -15.95 -3.79
N VAL A 883 3.96 -16.18 -5.09
CA VAL A 883 3.77 -15.11 -6.08
C VAL A 883 2.61 -15.47 -7.00
N LYS A 884 1.62 -14.58 -7.10
CA LYS A 884 0.47 -14.81 -7.95
C LYS A 884 0.88 -14.90 -9.42
N PRO A 885 0.27 -15.79 -10.23
CA PRO A 885 0.61 -15.95 -11.64
C PRO A 885 0.43 -14.69 -12.47
N ARG A 886 -0.40 -13.75 -12.01
CA ARG A 886 -0.62 -12.45 -12.67
C ARG A 886 0.59 -11.51 -12.58
N ILE A 887 1.60 -11.81 -11.77
CA ILE A 887 2.81 -10.98 -11.64
C ILE A 887 3.85 -11.46 -12.64
N GLY A 888 3.89 -10.80 -13.80
CA GLY A 888 4.87 -11.02 -14.83
C GLY A 888 6.19 -10.28 -14.56
N GLY A 889 7.28 -10.84 -15.06
CA GLY A 889 8.62 -10.25 -14.90
C GLY A 889 9.20 -10.32 -13.48
N TRP A 890 8.51 -10.98 -12.54
CA TRP A 890 8.94 -11.11 -11.15
C TRP A 890 10.27 -11.85 -11.01
N TYR A 891 11.11 -11.35 -10.12
CA TYR A 891 12.32 -12.00 -9.63
C TYR A 891 12.59 -11.55 -8.20
N HIS A 892 13.45 -12.29 -7.51
CA HIS A 892 13.82 -11.98 -6.14
C HIS A 892 15.17 -11.27 -6.06
N MET A 893 15.18 -10.08 -5.47
CA MET A 893 16.38 -9.41 -4.99
C MET A 893 16.65 -9.80 -3.53
N GLY A 894 17.75 -10.52 -3.29
CA GLY A 894 18.18 -10.92 -1.95
C GLY A 894 18.93 -9.84 -1.15
N ILE A 895 19.23 -8.70 -1.79
CA ILE A 895 19.86 -7.50 -1.21
C ILE A 895 19.13 -6.28 -1.75
N GLY A 896 18.95 -5.26 -0.92
CA GLY A 896 18.25 -4.04 -1.30
C GLY A 896 16.74 -4.26 -1.41
N GLY A 897 16.07 -3.35 -2.13
CA GLY A 897 14.66 -3.50 -2.49
C GLY A 897 14.45 -4.30 -3.76
N GLN A 898 13.22 -4.74 -4.01
CA GLN A 898 12.79 -5.35 -5.25
C GLN A 898 12.66 -4.29 -6.33
N HIS A 899 12.97 -4.63 -7.59
CA HIS A 899 12.84 -3.67 -8.69
C HIS A 899 11.45 -3.77 -9.31
N ILE A 900 10.43 -3.28 -8.60
CA ILE A 900 9.02 -3.37 -9.03
C ILE A 900 8.82 -2.66 -10.38
N ARG A 901 9.66 -1.67 -10.71
CA ARG A 901 9.75 -1.03 -12.03
C ARG A 901 9.86 -2.01 -13.21
N ASN A 902 10.38 -3.21 -12.98
CA ASN A 902 10.58 -4.24 -14.01
C ASN A 902 9.46 -5.29 -14.05
N TRP A 903 8.47 -5.20 -13.15
CA TRP A 903 7.35 -6.13 -13.08
C TRP A 903 6.15 -5.58 -13.86
N HIS A 904 5.21 -6.46 -14.21
CA HIS A 904 3.97 -6.09 -14.87
C HIS A 904 2.82 -6.99 -14.43
N LEU A 905 1.60 -6.48 -14.52
CA LEU A 905 0.38 -7.25 -14.25
C LEU A 905 -0.09 -7.88 -15.57
N LEU A 906 -0.15 -9.20 -15.62
CA LEU A 906 -0.72 -9.94 -16.75
C LEU A 906 -2.24 -9.82 -16.72
N ALA A 907 -2.85 -9.58 -17.88
CA ALA A 907 -4.30 -9.62 -18.04
C ALA A 907 -4.79 -11.05 -17.73
N LYS A 908 -5.88 -11.16 -16.96
CA LYS A 908 -6.52 -12.44 -16.65
C LYS A 908 -7.14 -13.07 -17.89
#